data_AF-A0AAX2RQD9-F1
#
_entry.id   AF-A0AAX2RQD9-F1
#
_cell.length_a   1.000
_cell.length_b   1.000
_cell.length_c   1.000
_cell.angle_alpha   90.00
_cell.angle_beta   90.00
_cell.angle_gamma   90.00
#
_symmetry.space_group_name_H-M   'P 1'
#
loop_
_entity.id
_entity.type
_entity.pdbx_description
1 polymer ?
#
loop_
_entity_poly.entity_id
_entity_poly.type
_entity_poly.pdbx_seq_one_letter_code
_entity_poly.pdbx_strand_id
1 'polypeptide(L)'
;MYLPPAGTLRANAFPRRTPPRRARLTRTVDFRHARSNGGLTIATHLKSNCHDVKNASLLLVCRGSHILYETIIMLSPACSYFVQYWNRLTSGRQGGVHTLHKAFNARVVIRELLDEIEFNDLKNRENKDFFQSLINDYVKSDRAVRRRLRPSLIDIAQEIQHYKRRPLYLRQLCRRALVMCDTLQFFDDNVEEVVEIVRDGKLTDDVKRDISVIANNLIVELIAIGYTEADLSEIMNSCFSIVQRDEHGVRWGVPHDVKYPSPADAESLDQYEAKLKEIESSLGEEGRIRKIGWFARKKMEEYSYIFRCYGMRSKSGNGFEVGGVSFYSTRKKRYSAQNEESGLVDEAFGDPDGEILNAHVTVCAISSKSAEILARTEVEEAISVATLVAGGRNRVSLSGSHICLQAGRVSGASYHAFDAPGSNWLDDMQIDRLGIDMSIGVEGMVGLKNVAERVGWIKRLNEAIFWIRRARESGTFAERFLDFWIAIETLCAKSSGSVNNWFETKEGEVENAITIIREVCSRMQAVARMRGDCHSLYRRVKNSWGFNNPKEISELANLRVNARGPVSIIPFLQNLKGIEPYVQDDVLKDEIIRVEKYLASGLAVKEALEDYQRTASNEILYLYRMRNKIAHDGDTRHHMLEMLCSLAERYVNVLLGAIRIGVERMPNSSLDEVLIDSVQEYGSLLKSLGEKAANPYDLIFVNK
;
A
#
# COMPACT_ATOMS: atom_id res chain seq x y z
N MET A 1 -30.97 26.12 49.06
CA MET A 1 -30.64 27.34 49.82
C MET A 1 -29.26 27.12 50.41
N TYR A 2 -28.16 27.78 50.07
CA TYR A 2 -27.89 29.08 49.44
C TYR A 2 -26.69 28.96 48.47
N LEU A 3 -26.73 29.71 47.36
CA LEU A 3 -25.62 30.00 46.43
C LEU A 3 -24.92 31.34 46.83
N PRO A 4 -23.99 31.92 46.02
CA PRO A 4 -22.53 32.05 46.20
C PRO A 4 -22.11 33.52 46.52
N PRO A 5 -20.84 33.96 46.29
CA PRO A 5 -20.49 34.53 44.97
C PRO A 5 -19.02 34.35 44.50
N ALA A 6 -18.83 34.70 43.23
CA ALA A 6 -17.60 34.68 42.43
C ALA A 6 -16.66 35.88 42.65
N GLY A 7 -15.40 35.77 42.18
CA GLY A 7 -14.61 36.93 41.76
C GLY A 7 -13.08 36.88 41.94
N THR A 8 -12.37 36.47 40.87
CA THR A 8 -11.12 37.04 40.30
C THR A 8 -10.04 37.69 41.18
N LEU A 9 -8.76 37.31 40.98
CA LEU A 9 -7.63 38.25 40.74
C LEU A 9 -6.36 37.57 40.18
N ARG A 10 -5.65 38.32 39.32
CA ARG A 10 -4.47 37.98 38.52
C ARG A 10 -3.14 38.26 39.26
N ALA A 11 -2.16 37.41 38.96
CA ALA A 11 -0.77 37.66 38.51
C ALA A 11 0.28 38.48 39.30
N ASN A 12 1.50 37.88 39.26
CA ASN A 12 2.88 38.41 39.26
C ASN A 12 3.63 38.61 40.59
N ALA A 13 4.71 37.83 40.84
CA ALA A 13 6.10 38.16 40.43
C ALA A 13 7.21 37.41 41.22
N PHE A 14 8.07 36.67 40.47
CA PHE A 14 9.53 36.40 40.66
C PHE A 14 10.05 35.55 41.86
N PRO A 15 11.23 34.84 41.76
CA PRO A 15 12.47 35.29 41.12
C PRO A 15 13.24 34.33 40.18
N ARG A 16 14.16 34.98 39.45
CA ARG A 16 15.16 34.47 38.48
C ARG A 16 16.22 33.57 39.13
N ARG A 17 16.68 32.55 38.40
CA ARG A 17 18.07 32.02 38.50
C ARG A 17 18.63 31.70 37.12
N THR A 18 19.87 32.15 36.96
CA THR A 18 20.81 32.09 35.83
C THR A 18 21.36 30.67 35.51
N PRO A 19 21.93 30.45 34.32
CA PRO A 19 22.39 29.14 33.85
C PRO A 19 23.85 28.85 34.25
N PRO A 20 24.30 27.58 34.32
CA PRO A 20 25.72 27.29 34.42
C PRO A 20 26.38 27.07 33.05
N ARG A 21 27.63 27.53 33.02
CA ARG A 21 28.58 27.57 31.91
C ARG A 21 29.21 26.21 31.61
N ARG A 22 29.69 26.13 30.35
CA ARG A 22 30.78 25.30 29.83
C ARG A 22 31.81 24.83 30.87
N ALA A 23 32.14 23.55 30.84
CA ALA A 23 33.41 23.01 31.30
C ALA A 23 34.03 22.14 30.19
N ARG A 24 35.18 22.58 29.67
CA ARG A 24 36.18 21.75 28.99
C ARG A 24 36.98 21.06 30.09
N LEU A 25 37.14 19.74 30.01
CA LEU A 25 38.25 19.02 30.65
C LEU A 25 38.73 17.92 29.70
N THR A 26 39.94 18.14 29.21
CA THR A 26 40.86 17.18 28.61
C THR A 26 41.23 16.06 29.59
N ARG A 27 41.27 14.80 29.14
CA ARG A 27 42.40 13.86 29.34
C ARG A 27 42.15 12.46 28.76
N THR A 28 43.05 12.08 27.86
CA THR A 28 43.77 10.79 27.75
C THR A 28 43.01 9.49 28.04
N VAL A 29 42.86 8.66 27.01
CA VAL A 29 42.89 7.19 27.14
C VAL A 29 43.90 6.65 26.15
N ASP A 30 44.79 5.82 26.70
CA ASP A 30 45.99 5.25 26.13
C ASP A 30 45.75 4.34 24.91
N PHE A 31 46.61 4.53 23.90
CA PHE A 31 46.97 3.52 22.92
C PHE A 31 48.10 2.66 23.49
N ARG A 32 47.91 1.34 23.59
CA ARG A 32 49.01 0.36 23.63
C ARG A 32 48.70 -0.87 22.77
N HIS A 33 49.46 -0.96 21.67
CA HIS A 33 49.95 -2.15 20.92
C HIS A 33 48.88 -3.09 20.29
N ALA A 34 49.00 -3.54 19.03
CA ALA A 34 50.19 -3.81 18.22
C ALA A 34 49.91 -3.87 16.69
N ARG A 35 50.89 -3.37 15.92
CA ARG A 35 51.47 -3.93 14.66
C ARG A 35 50.59 -4.01 13.40
N SER A 36 50.84 -3.17 12.38
CA SER A 36 51.83 -3.30 11.26
C SER A 36 51.34 -4.29 10.18
N ASN A 37 51.28 -4.04 8.87
CA ASN A 37 52.08 -3.25 7.92
C ASN A 37 51.15 -2.85 6.75
N GLY A 38 51.13 -1.60 6.26
CA GLY A 38 51.99 -1.08 5.20
C GLY A 38 51.12 -0.85 3.95
N GLY A 39 50.88 0.35 3.41
CA GLY A 39 51.64 1.58 3.41
C GLY A 39 52.45 1.67 2.12
N LEU A 40 51.96 2.44 1.13
CA LEU A 40 52.80 3.43 0.46
C LEU A 40 51.94 4.49 -0.25
N THR A 41 52.08 5.72 0.22
CA THR A 41 51.68 6.96 -0.44
C THR A 41 52.96 7.57 -0.99
N ILE A 42 52.98 8.00 -2.26
CA ILE A 42 53.95 9.02 -2.71
C ILE A 42 53.22 10.01 -3.62
N ALA A 43 53.17 11.26 -3.16
CA ALA A 43 52.98 12.44 -3.99
C ALA A 43 54.30 13.21 -3.98
N THR A 44 54.84 13.60 -5.14
CA THR A 44 55.29 14.98 -5.49
C THR A 44 56.10 15.04 -6.79
N HIS A 45 56.00 16.21 -7.44
CA HIS A 45 56.85 16.84 -8.46
C HIS A 45 56.60 16.57 -9.96
N LEU A 46 56.04 17.57 -10.66
CA LEU A 46 56.80 18.45 -11.56
C LEU A 46 55.98 19.68 -12.00
N LYS A 47 56.62 20.85 -11.91
CA LYS A 47 56.21 22.14 -12.51
C LYS A 47 56.74 22.21 -13.96
N SER A 48 56.14 23.13 -14.73
CA SER A 48 56.61 23.75 -15.99
C SER A 48 56.04 23.17 -17.30
N ASN A 49 55.05 23.86 -17.87
CA ASN A 49 55.24 24.77 -19.00
C ASN A 49 53.87 25.25 -19.52
N CYS A 50 53.62 26.55 -19.41
CA CYS A 50 52.60 27.25 -20.19
C CYS A 50 53.20 27.52 -21.58
N HIS A 51 52.53 27.06 -22.64
CA HIS A 51 52.28 27.84 -23.84
C HIS A 51 51.16 27.16 -24.65
N ASP A 52 50.19 27.98 -25.05
CA ASP A 52 49.19 27.77 -26.11
C ASP A 52 48.15 26.64 -25.99
N VAL A 53 47.06 26.93 -25.26
CA VAL A 53 45.72 26.42 -25.62
C VAL A 53 44.68 27.52 -25.38
N LYS A 54 44.41 28.35 -26.40
CA LYS A 54 43.14 29.07 -26.51
C LYS A 54 42.16 28.13 -27.22
N ASN A 55 41.27 27.53 -26.44
CA ASN A 55 40.01 26.82 -26.79
C ASN A 55 39.87 25.49 -26.03
N ALA A 56 39.83 25.56 -24.71
CA ALA A 56 39.20 24.55 -23.87
C ALA A 56 38.90 25.22 -22.53
N SER A 57 37.65 25.58 -22.28
CA SER A 57 37.27 26.17 -21.00
C SER A 57 35.97 25.54 -20.51
N LEU A 58 36.13 24.89 -19.35
CA LEU A 58 35.15 24.50 -18.35
C LEU A 58 34.16 23.38 -18.68
N LEU A 59 34.36 22.23 -18.02
CA LEU A 59 33.37 21.69 -17.09
C LEU A 59 34.05 20.75 -16.07
N LEU A 60 34.04 21.17 -14.81
CA LEU A 60 34.45 20.38 -13.65
C LEU A 60 33.44 20.68 -12.53
N VAL A 61 33.12 19.64 -11.76
CA VAL A 61 32.37 19.56 -10.49
C VAL A 61 31.00 18.85 -10.58
N CYS A 62 30.99 17.53 -10.31
CA CYS A 62 30.46 16.94 -9.07
C CYS A 62 30.91 15.48 -8.93
N ARG A 63 31.54 15.14 -7.80
CA ARG A 63 32.04 13.80 -7.47
C ARG A 63 30.88 12.84 -7.24
N GLY A 64 30.93 11.67 -7.90
CA GLY A 64 30.09 10.51 -7.59
C GLY A 64 29.36 9.90 -8.79
N SER A 65 30.04 9.66 -9.91
CA SER A 65 29.59 8.75 -10.99
C SER A 65 30.82 8.40 -11.86
N HIS A 66 31.40 7.23 -11.65
CA HIS A 66 32.26 6.53 -12.62
C HIS A 66 31.29 5.90 -13.65
N ILE A 67 31.37 5.97 -14.99
CA ILE A 67 32.38 6.34 -15.99
C ILE A 67 31.62 6.94 -17.19
N LEU A 68 31.98 8.15 -17.60
CA LEU A 68 31.69 8.69 -18.95
C LEU A 68 32.94 9.48 -19.40
N TYR A 69 34.10 8.87 -19.28
CA TYR A 69 35.35 9.46 -19.77
C TYR A 69 36.19 8.39 -20.43
N GLU A 70 36.75 8.76 -21.59
CA GLU A 70 37.54 7.97 -22.54
C GLU A 70 36.73 7.24 -23.64
N THR A 71 35.95 8.00 -24.42
CA THR A 71 35.88 8.04 -25.92
C THR A 71 34.65 8.91 -26.26
N ILE A 72 34.86 10.07 -26.87
CA ILE A 72 33.78 11.05 -27.10
C ILE A 72 33.00 10.64 -28.36
N ILE A 73 31.78 10.16 -28.19
CA ILE A 73 30.82 10.18 -29.31
C ILE A 73 30.56 11.66 -29.62
N MET A 74 30.98 12.11 -30.80
CA MET A 74 30.70 13.46 -31.28
C MET A 74 29.21 13.57 -31.62
N LEU A 75 28.40 14.00 -30.64
CA LEU A 75 26.96 14.19 -30.81
C LEU A 75 26.66 15.56 -31.44
N SER A 76 25.65 15.62 -32.29
CA SER A 76 25.05 16.86 -32.77
C SER A 76 24.57 17.71 -31.58
N PRO A 77 24.50 19.05 -31.71
CA PRO A 77 24.02 19.91 -30.63
C PRO A 77 22.62 19.53 -30.13
N ALA A 78 21.73 19.12 -31.04
CA ALA A 78 20.38 18.66 -30.72
C ALA A 78 20.38 17.34 -29.93
N CYS A 79 21.15 16.35 -30.36
CA CYS A 79 21.25 15.07 -29.67
C CYS A 79 21.92 15.21 -28.30
N SER A 80 23.00 16.00 -28.21
CA SER A 80 23.66 16.31 -26.94
C SER A 80 22.69 16.99 -25.96
N TYR A 81 21.88 17.94 -26.43
CA TYR A 81 20.88 18.61 -25.61
C TYR A 81 19.79 17.63 -25.13
N PHE A 82 19.30 16.73 -25.99
CA PHE A 82 18.34 15.69 -25.62
C PHE A 82 18.87 14.77 -24.51
N VAL A 83 20.08 14.24 -24.67
CA VAL A 83 20.72 13.35 -23.66
C VAL A 83 20.91 14.09 -22.33
N GLN A 84 21.43 15.32 -22.36
CA GLN A 84 21.62 16.13 -21.16
C GLN A 84 20.30 16.44 -20.46
N TYR A 85 19.25 16.78 -21.22
CA TYR A 85 17.94 17.09 -20.67
C TYR A 85 17.29 15.85 -20.04
N TRP A 86 17.36 14.70 -20.69
CA TRP A 86 16.91 13.43 -20.12
C TRP A 86 17.62 13.13 -18.80
N ASN A 87 18.95 13.13 -18.81
CA ASN A 87 19.74 12.84 -17.61
C ASN A 87 19.46 13.83 -16.49
N ARG A 88 19.17 15.10 -16.81
CA ARG A 88 18.73 16.09 -15.82
C ARG A 88 17.33 15.82 -15.26
N LEU A 89 16.43 15.23 -16.04
CA LEU A 89 15.12 14.82 -15.56
C LEU A 89 15.19 13.59 -14.65
N THR A 90 16.10 12.65 -14.92
CA THR A 90 16.19 11.37 -14.20
C THR A 90 17.22 11.35 -13.07
N SER A 91 18.18 12.28 -13.05
CA SER A 91 19.12 12.42 -11.92
C SER A 91 18.43 13.15 -10.76
N GLY A 92 17.89 12.38 -9.79
CA GLY A 92 17.26 12.88 -8.56
C GLY A 92 18.13 13.71 -7.61
N ARG A 93 19.22 14.32 -8.09
CA ARG A 93 20.17 15.16 -7.34
C ARG A 93 20.69 16.30 -8.20
N GLN A 94 19.96 17.41 -8.28
CA GLN A 94 20.54 18.77 -8.27
C GLN A 94 19.43 19.83 -8.18
N GLY A 95 19.61 20.76 -7.23
CA GLY A 95 18.63 21.78 -6.84
C GLY A 95 18.03 22.55 -8.03
N GLY A 96 16.71 22.50 -8.12
CA GLY A 96 15.93 23.23 -9.11
C GLY A 96 14.55 22.62 -9.21
N VAL A 97 13.63 23.13 -8.37
CA VAL A 97 12.17 22.89 -8.34
C VAL A 97 11.73 21.62 -9.08
N HIS A 98 11.51 20.54 -8.34
CA HIS A 98 10.66 19.44 -8.83
C HIS A 98 9.25 20.01 -9.02
N THR A 99 8.97 20.54 -10.21
CA THR A 99 7.61 20.95 -10.59
C THR A 99 6.84 19.70 -11.00
N LEU A 100 5.58 19.57 -10.54
CA LEU A 100 4.63 18.52 -10.93
C LEU A 100 4.59 18.30 -12.46
N HIS A 101 4.87 19.34 -13.25
CA HIS A 101 4.99 19.30 -14.71
C HIS A 101 5.97 18.25 -15.28
N LYS A 102 6.92 17.73 -14.48
CA LYS A 102 7.87 16.65 -14.89
C LYS A 102 7.26 15.23 -14.86
N ALA A 103 6.01 15.09 -14.40
CA ALA A 103 5.31 13.80 -14.30
C ALA A 103 4.00 13.78 -15.11
N PHE A 104 3.68 14.85 -15.83
CA PHE A 104 2.43 14.98 -16.57
C PHE A 104 2.68 15.00 -18.08
N ASN A 105 2.09 14.03 -18.77
CA ASN A 105 1.90 14.02 -20.22
C ASN A 105 0.41 13.82 -20.55
N ALA A 106 0.08 13.75 -21.84
CA ALA A 106 -1.29 13.50 -22.28
C ALA A 106 -1.91 12.22 -21.66
N ARG A 107 -1.13 11.13 -21.54
CA ARG A 107 -1.59 9.87 -20.92
C ARG A 107 -2.03 10.08 -19.49
N VAL A 108 -1.20 10.73 -18.68
CA VAL A 108 -1.47 10.98 -17.26
C VAL A 108 -2.71 11.84 -17.09
N VAL A 109 -2.86 12.91 -17.88
CA VAL A 109 -4.06 13.76 -17.83
C VAL A 109 -5.33 12.98 -18.18
N ILE A 110 -5.28 12.12 -19.19
CA ILE A 110 -6.45 11.29 -19.55
C ILE A 110 -6.78 10.29 -18.42
N ARG A 111 -5.76 9.72 -17.77
CA ARG A 111 -5.94 8.77 -16.66
C ARG A 111 -6.51 9.45 -15.40
N GLU A 112 -5.96 10.59 -15.01
CA GLU A 112 -6.48 11.39 -13.88
C GLU A 112 -7.92 11.87 -14.14
N LEU A 113 -8.24 12.27 -15.38
CA LEU A 113 -9.62 12.59 -15.74
C LEU A 113 -10.54 11.36 -15.64
N LEU A 114 -10.06 10.19 -16.06
CA LEU A 114 -10.80 8.94 -15.93
C LEU A 114 -11.06 8.59 -14.46
N ASP A 115 -10.05 8.74 -13.60
CA ASP A 115 -10.17 8.54 -12.15
C ASP A 115 -11.15 9.55 -11.54
N GLU A 116 -11.06 10.83 -11.89
CA GLU A 116 -12.01 11.85 -11.43
C GLU A 116 -13.46 11.54 -11.84
N ILE A 117 -13.65 11.00 -13.04
CA ILE A 117 -14.95 10.51 -13.50
C ILE A 117 -15.40 9.30 -12.68
N GLU A 118 -14.49 8.37 -12.37
CA GLU A 118 -14.79 7.12 -11.69
C GLU A 118 -14.95 7.26 -10.18
N PHE A 119 -14.37 8.28 -9.53
CA PHE A 119 -14.42 8.44 -8.07
C PHE A 119 -15.23 9.66 -7.61
N ASN A 120 -15.21 10.75 -8.38
CA ASN A 120 -15.75 12.04 -7.95
C ASN A 120 -16.89 12.55 -8.84
N ASP A 121 -17.30 11.76 -9.84
CA ASP A 121 -18.32 12.08 -10.85
C ASP A 121 -18.06 13.43 -11.53
N LEU A 122 -16.78 13.86 -11.61
CA LEU A 122 -16.37 15.15 -12.14
C LEU A 122 -17.31 16.28 -11.67
N LYS A 123 -17.68 16.31 -10.37
CA LYS A 123 -18.66 17.26 -9.84
C LYS A 123 -18.11 18.68 -9.77
N ASN A 124 -16.83 18.82 -9.44
CA ASN A 124 -16.18 20.10 -9.25
C ASN A 124 -15.98 20.83 -10.59
N ARG A 125 -16.42 22.09 -10.67
CA ARG A 125 -16.24 22.95 -11.84
C ARG A 125 -14.79 23.31 -12.07
N GLU A 126 -14.03 23.59 -11.00
CA GLU A 126 -12.61 23.92 -11.10
C GLU A 126 -11.83 22.77 -11.72
N ASN A 127 -12.15 21.53 -11.35
CA ASN A 127 -11.55 20.32 -11.94
C ASN A 127 -11.86 20.22 -13.44
N LYS A 128 -13.10 20.49 -13.87
CA LYS A 128 -13.46 20.50 -15.30
C LYS A 128 -12.65 21.51 -16.09
N ASP A 129 -12.61 22.75 -15.59
CA ASP A 129 -11.94 23.85 -16.27
C ASP A 129 -10.42 23.58 -16.31
N PHE A 130 -9.86 23.00 -15.25
CA PHE A 130 -8.47 22.53 -15.18
C PHE A 130 -8.15 21.45 -16.23
N PHE A 131 -8.89 20.34 -16.25
CA PHE A 131 -8.65 19.26 -17.22
C PHE A 131 -8.82 19.74 -18.67
N GLN A 132 -9.85 20.54 -18.92
CA GLN A 132 -10.10 21.09 -20.25
C GLN A 132 -8.96 22.02 -20.69
N SER A 133 -8.47 22.89 -19.81
CA SER A 133 -7.33 23.77 -20.11
C SER A 133 -6.09 22.96 -20.46
N LEU A 134 -5.72 21.98 -19.61
CA LEU A 134 -4.54 21.15 -19.83
C LEU A 134 -4.60 20.41 -21.18
N ILE A 135 -5.73 19.78 -21.49
CA ILE A 135 -5.90 19.04 -22.75
C ILE A 135 -5.77 19.99 -23.95
N ASN A 136 -6.40 21.17 -23.88
CA ASN A 136 -6.29 22.17 -24.93
C ASN A 136 -4.85 22.67 -25.12
N ASP A 137 -4.09 22.79 -24.04
CA ASP A 137 -2.69 23.18 -24.10
C ASP A 137 -1.85 22.10 -24.79
N TYR A 138 -2.00 20.82 -24.44
CA TYR A 138 -1.32 19.72 -25.14
C TYR A 138 -1.67 19.66 -26.64
N VAL A 139 -2.94 19.84 -27.00
CA VAL A 139 -3.37 19.90 -28.41
C VAL A 139 -2.68 21.03 -29.17
N LYS A 140 -2.40 22.16 -28.50
CA LYS A 140 -1.76 23.33 -29.09
C LYS A 140 -0.25 23.23 -29.11
N SER A 141 0.40 22.72 -28.07
CA SER A 141 1.86 22.87 -27.89
C SER A 141 2.66 21.59 -28.15
N ASP A 142 2.08 20.40 -28.03
CA ASP A 142 2.82 19.14 -28.14
C ASP A 142 2.83 18.61 -29.58
N ARG A 143 4.03 18.55 -30.17
CA ARG A 143 4.23 18.11 -31.57
C ARG A 143 3.87 16.65 -31.78
N ALA A 144 4.18 15.76 -30.84
CA ALA A 144 3.85 14.34 -30.93
C ALA A 144 2.34 14.09 -30.79
N VAL A 145 1.66 14.85 -29.92
CA VAL A 145 0.19 14.81 -29.81
C VAL A 145 -0.49 15.11 -31.15
N ARG A 146 0.03 16.07 -31.92
CA ARG A 146 -0.55 16.47 -33.21
C ARG A 146 -0.54 15.35 -34.26
N ARG A 147 0.39 14.39 -34.18
CA ARG A 147 0.45 13.26 -35.13
C ARG A 147 -0.75 12.34 -35.01
N ARG A 148 -1.18 12.02 -33.78
CA ARG A 148 -2.15 10.93 -33.56
C ARG A 148 -3.17 11.16 -32.47
N LEU A 149 -2.77 11.67 -31.30
CA LEU A 149 -3.68 11.84 -30.15
C LEU A 149 -4.64 13.03 -30.29
N ARG A 150 -4.31 14.00 -31.15
CA ARG A 150 -5.04 15.26 -31.27
C ARG A 150 -6.55 15.12 -31.51
N PRO A 151 -7.05 14.29 -32.46
CA PRO A 151 -8.49 14.12 -32.64
C PRO A 151 -9.19 13.65 -31.36
N SER A 152 -8.63 12.63 -30.70
CA SER A 152 -9.20 12.09 -29.46
C SER A 152 -9.19 13.10 -28.31
N LEU A 153 -8.11 13.87 -28.17
CA LEU A 153 -8.03 14.91 -27.13
C LEU A 153 -9.02 16.06 -27.37
N ILE A 154 -9.27 16.44 -28.63
CA ILE A 154 -10.28 17.45 -28.96
C ILE A 154 -11.67 16.97 -28.57
N ASP A 155 -12.02 15.72 -28.90
CA ASP A 155 -13.32 15.13 -28.54
C ASP A 155 -13.50 15.09 -27.01
N ILE A 156 -12.45 14.70 -26.28
CA ILE A 156 -12.44 14.70 -24.80
C ILE A 156 -12.67 16.13 -24.26
N ALA A 157 -11.89 17.11 -24.75
CA ALA A 157 -11.98 18.49 -24.28
C ALA A 157 -13.35 19.12 -24.51
N GLN A 158 -14.03 18.77 -25.61
CA GLN A 158 -15.39 19.21 -25.89
C GLN A 158 -16.42 18.55 -24.97
N GLU A 159 -16.27 17.25 -24.71
CA GLU A 159 -17.26 16.50 -23.96
C GLU A 159 -17.20 16.72 -22.43
N ILE A 160 -16.08 17.21 -21.89
CA ILE A 160 -15.96 17.60 -20.45
C ILE A 160 -17.11 18.52 -20.01
N GLN A 161 -17.46 19.52 -20.82
CA GLN A 161 -18.52 20.49 -20.51
C GLN A 161 -19.92 19.87 -20.62
N HIS A 162 -20.05 18.75 -21.33
CA HIS A 162 -21.30 18.01 -21.52
C HIS A 162 -21.44 16.78 -20.61
N TYR A 163 -20.48 16.55 -19.71
CA TYR A 163 -20.42 15.35 -18.86
C TYR A 163 -21.75 15.02 -18.15
N LYS A 164 -22.47 16.02 -17.62
CA LYS A 164 -23.75 15.81 -16.94
C LYS A 164 -24.80 15.10 -17.81
N ARG A 165 -24.72 15.25 -19.13
CA ARG A 165 -25.67 14.64 -20.09
C ARG A 165 -25.23 13.25 -20.53
N ARG A 166 -23.92 12.99 -20.63
CA ARG A 166 -23.36 11.78 -21.23
C ARG A 166 -22.07 11.30 -20.53
N PRO A 167 -22.12 10.95 -19.23
CA PRO A 167 -20.92 10.62 -18.47
C PRO A 167 -20.20 9.37 -19.00
N LEU A 168 -20.96 8.37 -19.45
CA LEU A 168 -20.42 7.13 -20.03
C LEU A 168 -19.66 7.37 -21.34
N TYR A 169 -20.04 8.39 -22.12
CA TYR A 169 -19.42 8.69 -23.40
C TYR A 169 -18.02 9.29 -23.20
N LEU A 170 -17.88 10.28 -22.31
CA LEU A 170 -16.57 10.84 -21.96
C LEU A 170 -15.62 9.76 -21.42
N ARG A 171 -16.14 8.86 -20.56
CA ARG A 171 -15.38 7.70 -20.05
C ARG A 171 -14.84 6.83 -21.19
N GLN A 172 -15.67 6.55 -22.20
CA GLN A 172 -15.26 5.72 -23.33
C GLN A 172 -14.25 6.44 -24.26
N LEU A 173 -14.37 7.75 -24.44
CA LEU A 173 -13.39 8.54 -25.17
C LEU A 173 -12.01 8.48 -24.50
N CYS A 174 -11.96 8.64 -23.17
CA CYS A 174 -10.72 8.53 -22.40
C CYS A 174 -10.07 7.14 -22.58
N ARG A 175 -10.86 6.06 -22.41
CA ARG A 175 -10.37 4.69 -22.60
C ARG A 175 -9.83 4.45 -24.01
N ARG A 176 -10.50 4.95 -25.05
CA ARG A 176 -10.04 4.83 -26.44
C ARG A 176 -8.72 5.58 -26.69
N ALA A 177 -8.54 6.76 -26.11
CA ALA A 177 -7.30 7.51 -26.24
C ALA A 177 -6.14 6.79 -25.54
N LEU A 178 -6.38 6.17 -24.38
CA LEU A 178 -5.37 5.39 -23.65
C LEU A 178 -4.87 4.18 -24.44
N VAL A 179 -5.71 3.52 -25.25
CA VAL A 179 -5.28 2.40 -26.11
C VAL A 179 -4.11 2.79 -27.04
N MET A 180 -4.07 4.04 -27.54
CA MET A 180 -2.96 4.51 -28.37
C MET A 180 -1.64 4.64 -27.58
N CYS A 181 -1.73 4.91 -26.28
CA CYS A 181 -0.56 4.93 -25.38
C CYS A 181 -0.15 3.49 -25.02
N ASP A 182 -1.12 2.63 -24.71
CA ASP A 182 -0.89 1.23 -24.30
C ASP A 182 -0.31 0.38 -25.44
N THR A 183 -0.64 0.72 -26.70
CA THR A 183 -0.05 0.10 -27.90
C THR A 183 1.27 0.74 -28.34
N LEU A 184 1.85 1.63 -27.53
CA LEU A 184 3.10 2.36 -27.76
C LEU A 184 3.11 3.26 -29.01
N GLN A 185 1.96 3.52 -29.64
CA GLN A 185 1.90 4.36 -30.84
C GLN A 185 2.29 5.81 -30.51
N PHE A 186 1.80 6.34 -29.39
CA PHE A 186 2.21 7.68 -28.93
C PHE A 186 3.70 7.73 -28.58
N PHE A 187 4.23 6.68 -27.97
CA PHE A 187 5.66 6.57 -27.67
C PHE A 187 6.51 6.59 -28.95
N ASP A 188 6.14 5.80 -29.96
CA ASP A 188 6.85 5.74 -31.24
C ASP A 188 6.81 7.08 -31.99
N ASP A 189 5.66 7.76 -31.97
CA ASP A 189 5.52 9.09 -32.56
C ASP A 189 6.49 10.09 -31.88
N ASN A 190 6.69 10.00 -30.55
CA ASN A 190 7.67 10.80 -29.83
C ASN A 190 9.13 10.45 -30.22
N VAL A 191 9.47 9.16 -30.36
CA VAL A 191 10.82 8.73 -30.78
C VAL A 191 11.17 9.30 -32.15
N GLU A 192 10.28 9.17 -33.14
CA GLU A 192 10.54 9.67 -34.49
C GLU A 192 10.59 11.20 -34.55
N GLU A 193 9.86 11.92 -33.70
CA GLU A 193 9.98 13.38 -33.60
C GLU A 193 11.36 13.82 -33.09
N VAL A 194 11.95 13.12 -32.10
CA VAL A 194 13.35 13.40 -31.69
C VAL A 194 14.31 13.11 -32.83
N VAL A 195 14.11 12.02 -33.57
CA VAL A 195 14.98 11.66 -34.69
C VAL A 195 14.94 12.73 -35.78
N GLU A 196 13.77 13.27 -36.12
CA GLU A 196 13.64 14.38 -37.08
C GLU A 196 14.39 15.63 -36.60
N ILE A 197 14.22 16.00 -35.33
CA ILE A 197 14.91 17.15 -34.73
C ILE A 197 16.44 16.97 -34.77
N VAL A 198 16.92 15.77 -34.46
CA VAL A 198 18.35 15.46 -34.45
C VAL A 198 18.93 15.46 -35.86
N ARG A 199 18.19 14.95 -36.85
CA ARG A 199 18.58 14.99 -38.27
C ARG A 199 18.74 16.41 -38.79
N ASP A 200 17.86 17.33 -38.39
CA ASP A 200 17.93 18.74 -38.79
C ASP A 200 19.14 19.47 -38.16
N GLY A 201 19.64 18.98 -37.02
CA GLY A 201 20.89 19.42 -36.37
C GLY A 201 20.88 20.84 -35.78
N LYS A 202 19.83 21.64 -36.01
CA LYS A 202 19.71 23.04 -35.55
C LYS A 202 19.12 23.12 -34.14
N LEU A 203 19.88 23.71 -33.21
CA LEU A 203 19.44 23.92 -31.83
C LEU A 203 18.92 25.36 -31.60
N THR A 204 17.66 25.61 -31.94
CA THR A 204 16.96 26.87 -31.60
C THR A 204 16.25 26.75 -30.25
N ASP A 205 15.77 27.87 -29.70
CA ASP A 205 15.04 27.84 -28.42
C ASP A 205 13.68 27.12 -28.54
N ASP A 206 13.03 27.16 -29.69
CA ASP A 206 11.81 26.38 -29.94
C ASP A 206 12.13 24.88 -30.02
N VAL A 207 13.22 24.49 -30.69
CA VAL A 207 13.67 23.09 -30.71
C VAL A 207 14.02 22.59 -29.30
N LYS A 208 14.64 23.42 -28.46
CA LYS A 208 14.89 23.06 -27.04
C LYS A 208 13.60 22.81 -26.27
N ARG A 209 12.54 23.60 -26.51
CA ARG A 209 11.22 23.40 -25.90
C ARG A 209 10.59 22.10 -26.41
N ASP A 210 10.65 21.82 -27.70
CA ASP A 210 10.13 20.58 -28.27
C ASP A 210 10.86 19.36 -27.69
N ILE A 211 12.20 19.37 -27.67
CA ILE A 211 13.01 18.32 -27.05
C ILE A 211 12.61 18.11 -25.58
N SER A 212 12.35 19.20 -24.85
CA SER A 212 11.99 19.11 -23.43
C SER A 212 10.65 18.42 -23.20
N VAL A 213 9.65 18.69 -24.05
CA VAL A 213 8.33 18.06 -24.00
C VAL A 213 8.43 16.59 -24.39
N ILE A 214 9.13 16.29 -25.50
CA ILE A 214 9.25 14.93 -26.01
C ILE A 214 10.03 14.03 -25.03
N ALA A 215 11.14 14.51 -24.47
CA ALA A 215 11.90 13.77 -23.46
C ALA A 215 11.03 13.43 -22.24
N ASN A 216 10.23 14.39 -21.76
CA ASN A 216 9.27 14.17 -20.68
C ASN A 216 8.21 13.12 -21.06
N ASN A 217 7.65 13.20 -22.27
CA ASN A 217 6.67 12.23 -22.76
C ASN A 217 7.26 10.81 -22.77
N LEU A 218 8.46 10.63 -23.33
CA LEU A 218 9.14 9.33 -23.39
C LEU A 218 9.43 8.76 -22.00
N ILE A 219 9.89 9.60 -21.07
CA ILE A 219 10.12 9.21 -19.67
C ILE A 219 8.82 8.73 -19.02
N VAL A 220 7.74 9.51 -19.12
CA VAL A 220 6.44 9.17 -18.51
C VAL A 220 5.86 7.89 -19.11
N GLU A 221 6.01 7.70 -20.42
CA GLU A 221 5.58 6.46 -21.09
C GLU A 221 6.37 5.23 -20.61
N LEU A 222 7.69 5.35 -20.41
CA LEU A 222 8.50 4.27 -19.85
C LEU A 222 8.14 3.96 -18.38
N ILE A 223 7.85 4.99 -17.57
CA ILE A 223 7.36 4.80 -16.20
C ILE A 223 6.03 4.05 -16.21
N ALA A 224 5.12 4.40 -17.12
CA ALA A 224 3.83 3.75 -17.26
C ALA A 224 3.93 2.27 -17.70
N ILE A 225 5.04 1.86 -18.33
CA ILE A 225 5.36 0.45 -18.64
C ILE A 225 5.93 -0.28 -17.40
N GLY A 226 6.47 0.46 -16.43
CA GLY A 226 6.96 -0.07 -15.16
C GLY A 226 8.42 0.26 -14.85
N TYR A 227 9.10 1.10 -15.64
CA TYR A 227 10.48 1.49 -15.33
C TYR A 227 10.58 2.45 -14.15
N THR A 228 11.63 2.28 -13.33
CA THR A 228 11.95 3.20 -12.23
C THR A 228 12.83 4.36 -12.70
N GLU A 229 12.92 5.45 -11.94
CA GLU A 229 13.82 6.57 -12.24
C GLU A 229 15.29 6.13 -12.41
N ALA A 230 15.71 5.13 -11.62
CA ALA A 230 17.04 4.55 -11.70
C ALA A 230 17.25 3.78 -13.01
N ASP A 231 16.23 3.08 -13.51
CA ASP A 231 16.29 2.41 -14.81
C ASP A 231 16.37 3.41 -15.97
N LEU A 232 15.60 4.51 -15.91
CA LEU A 232 15.59 5.52 -16.97
C LEU A 232 16.95 6.18 -17.19
N SER A 233 17.71 6.39 -16.11
CA SER A 233 19.08 6.91 -16.20
C SER A 233 20.02 5.90 -16.89
N GLU A 234 19.86 4.61 -16.59
CA GLU A 234 20.64 3.54 -17.22
C GLU A 234 20.29 3.34 -18.70
N ILE A 235 19.02 3.48 -19.08
CA ILE A 235 18.58 3.35 -20.48
C ILE A 235 19.32 4.33 -21.38
N MET A 236 19.40 5.61 -21.00
CA MET A 236 20.09 6.61 -21.83
C MET A 236 21.59 6.40 -21.88
N ASN A 237 22.21 6.07 -20.75
CA ASN A 237 23.63 5.72 -20.73
C ASN A 237 23.92 4.50 -21.61
N SER A 238 23.01 3.53 -21.64
CA SER A 238 23.12 2.31 -22.45
C SER A 238 23.03 2.62 -23.95
N CYS A 239 22.04 3.38 -24.40
CA CYS A 239 21.86 3.76 -25.81
C CYS A 239 23.06 4.53 -26.40
N PHE A 240 23.77 5.29 -25.57
CA PHE A 240 24.94 6.09 -25.98
C PHE A 240 26.26 5.52 -25.47
N SER A 241 26.28 4.26 -25.01
CA SER A 241 27.51 3.56 -24.64
C SER A 241 28.27 3.05 -25.88
N ILE A 242 29.57 2.82 -25.69
CA ILE A 242 30.49 2.26 -26.68
C ILE A 242 30.86 0.82 -26.31
N VAL A 243 31.38 0.05 -27.26
CA VAL A 243 31.89 -1.30 -26.96
C VAL A 243 33.14 -1.19 -26.10
N GLN A 244 33.13 -1.83 -24.93
CA GLN A 244 34.25 -1.85 -23.99
C GLN A 244 34.77 -3.28 -23.80
N ARG A 245 36.09 -3.42 -23.67
CA ARG A 245 36.73 -4.69 -23.31
C ARG A 245 37.54 -4.51 -22.05
N ASP A 246 37.33 -5.42 -21.09
CA ASP A 246 38.07 -5.48 -19.84
C ASP A 246 38.42 -6.93 -19.48
N GLU A 247 39.01 -7.11 -18.30
CA GLU A 247 39.43 -8.41 -17.78
C GLU A 247 38.28 -9.41 -17.59
N HIS A 248 37.02 -8.95 -17.57
CA HIS A 248 35.83 -9.77 -17.44
C HIS A 248 35.14 -10.06 -18.78
N GLY A 249 35.67 -9.54 -19.90
CA GLY A 249 35.18 -9.81 -21.25
C GLY A 249 34.85 -8.54 -22.05
N VAL A 250 34.00 -8.70 -23.07
CA VAL A 250 33.56 -7.61 -23.95
C VAL A 250 32.12 -7.24 -23.60
N ARG A 251 31.87 -5.96 -23.31
CA ARG A 251 30.57 -5.44 -22.85
C ARG A 251 30.12 -4.27 -23.71
N TRP A 252 28.82 -4.23 -23.99
CA TRP A 252 28.18 -3.08 -24.63
C TRP A 252 26.77 -2.91 -24.07
N GLY A 253 26.39 -1.68 -23.72
CA GLY A 253 25.10 -1.39 -23.11
C GLY A 253 23.96 -1.25 -24.13
N VAL A 254 24.27 -0.95 -25.39
CA VAL A 254 23.23 -0.77 -26.42
C VAL A 254 22.56 -2.12 -26.72
N PRO A 255 21.22 -2.21 -26.74
CA PRO A 255 20.54 -3.46 -27.08
C PRO A 255 20.89 -3.98 -28.48
N HIS A 256 21.36 -5.22 -28.53
CA HIS A 256 21.79 -5.90 -29.76
C HIS A 256 21.44 -7.39 -29.76
N ASP A 257 21.30 -7.99 -30.94
CA ASP A 257 20.93 -9.40 -31.09
C ASP A 257 22.15 -10.34 -31.15
N VAL A 258 23.37 -9.81 -30.95
CA VAL A 258 24.60 -10.62 -30.96
C VAL A 258 24.73 -11.39 -29.65
N LYS A 259 24.69 -12.72 -29.72
CA LYS A 259 24.86 -13.61 -28.57
C LYS A 259 26.29 -13.57 -28.04
N TYR A 260 26.42 -13.51 -26.72
CA TYR A 260 27.72 -13.66 -26.06
C TYR A 260 28.29 -15.06 -26.32
N PRO A 261 29.59 -15.20 -26.62
CA PRO A 261 30.19 -16.49 -26.94
C PRO A 261 30.20 -17.44 -25.72
N SER A 262 30.00 -18.73 -25.98
CA SER A 262 30.11 -19.81 -24.98
C SER A 262 30.73 -21.03 -25.65
N PRO A 263 31.98 -21.43 -25.32
CA PRO A 263 32.87 -20.80 -24.34
C PRO A 263 33.37 -19.41 -24.76
N ALA A 264 33.79 -18.60 -23.78
CA ALA A 264 34.29 -17.24 -23.99
C ALA A 264 35.83 -17.20 -24.00
N ASP A 265 36.45 -17.92 -24.94
CA ASP A 265 37.89 -17.90 -25.17
C ASP A 265 38.34 -16.65 -25.95
N ALA A 266 39.65 -16.38 -25.96
CA ALA A 266 40.20 -15.12 -26.48
C ALA A 266 39.83 -14.86 -27.95
N GLU A 267 39.89 -15.89 -28.81
CA GLU A 267 39.54 -15.76 -30.23
C GLU A 267 38.04 -15.49 -30.42
N SER A 268 37.17 -16.19 -29.69
CA SER A 268 35.72 -15.94 -29.75
C SER A 268 35.35 -14.55 -29.23
N LEU A 269 36.06 -14.04 -28.21
CA LEU A 269 35.88 -12.69 -27.70
C LEU A 269 36.36 -11.63 -28.70
N ASP A 270 37.47 -11.87 -29.41
CA ASP A 270 37.96 -10.98 -30.47
C ASP A 270 36.95 -10.89 -31.62
N GLN A 271 36.41 -12.03 -32.07
CA GLN A 271 35.38 -12.09 -33.11
C GLN A 271 34.07 -11.41 -32.67
N TYR A 272 33.69 -11.59 -31.39
CA TYR A 272 32.52 -10.95 -30.82
C TYR A 272 32.69 -9.43 -30.75
N GLU A 273 33.84 -8.94 -30.27
CA GLU A 273 34.18 -7.52 -30.23
C GLU A 273 34.15 -6.88 -31.61
N ALA A 274 34.74 -7.55 -32.61
CA ALA A 274 34.75 -7.07 -34.00
C ALA A 274 33.32 -6.90 -34.56
N LYS A 275 32.44 -7.88 -34.33
CA LYS A 275 31.02 -7.80 -34.72
C LYS A 275 30.30 -6.67 -34.02
N LEU A 276 30.53 -6.48 -32.72
CA LEU A 276 29.91 -5.38 -31.98
C LEU A 276 30.39 -4.01 -32.48
N LYS A 277 31.69 -3.86 -32.76
CA LYS A 277 32.27 -2.62 -33.31
C LYS A 277 31.77 -2.31 -34.72
N GLU A 278 31.55 -3.33 -35.55
CA GLU A 278 30.91 -3.17 -36.86
C GLU A 278 29.50 -2.57 -36.70
N ILE A 279 28.68 -3.16 -35.82
CA ILE A 279 27.33 -2.66 -35.53
C ILE A 279 27.42 -1.24 -34.95
N GLU A 280 28.30 -1.01 -33.97
CA GLU A 280 28.50 0.30 -33.35
C GLU A 280 28.83 1.38 -34.39
N SER A 281 29.73 1.09 -35.34
CA SER A 281 30.13 2.03 -36.39
C SER A 281 28.99 2.38 -37.35
N SER A 282 28.06 1.45 -37.57
CA SER A 282 26.85 1.67 -38.37
C SER A 282 25.75 2.42 -37.60
N LEU A 283 25.83 2.43 -36.27
CA LEU A 283 24.79 2.96 -35.39
C LEU A 283 25.01 4.46 -35.14
N GLY A 284 24.54 5.28 -36.09
CA GLY A 284 24.48 6.74 -35.95
C GLY A 284 23.53 7.22 -34.84
N GLU A 285 23.48 8.53 -34.60
CA GLU A 285 22.64 9.14 -33.55
C GLU A 285 21.17 8.73 -33.65
N GLU A 286 20.61 8.73 -34.87
CA GLU A 286 19.22 8.32 -35.10
C GLU A 286 18.98 6.86 -34.70
N GLY A 287 19.93 5.97 -35.02
CA GLY A 287 19.85 4.55 -34.66
C GLY A 287 19.89 4.36 -33.15
N ARG A 288 20.75 5.10 -32.45
CA ARG A 288 20.86 5.09 -30.99
C ARG A 288 19.58 5.59 -30.30
N ILE A 289 18.95 6.63 -30.82
CA ILE A 289 17.65 7.13 -30.31
C ILE A 289 16.56 6.09 -30.52
N ARG A 290 16.49 5.46 -31.71
CA ARG A 290 15.50 4.40 -31.97
C ARG A 290 15.67 3.18 -31.06
N LYS A 291 16.87 2.92 -30.52
CA LYS A 291 17.12 1.83 -29.55
C LYS A 291 16.39 2.03 -28.22
N ILE A 292 15.95 3.24 -27.88
CA ILE A 292 15.07 3.46 -26.72
C ILE A 292 13.78 2.63 -26.86
N GLY A 293 13.27 2.46 -28.10
CA GLY A 293 12.11 1.62 -28.38
C GLY A 293 12.28 0.13 -28.09
N TRP A 294 13.51 -0.36 -27.96
CA TRP A 294 13.78 -1.74 -27.55
C TRP A 294 13.42 -1.94 -26.06
N PHE A 295 13.73 -0.97 -25.21
CA PHE A 295 13.37 -0.99 -23.79
C PHE A 295 11.86 -0.93 -23.60
N ALA A 296 11.16 -0.05 -24.33
CA ALA A 296 9.69 0.02 -24.27
C ALA A 296 8.99 -1.29 -24.66
N ARG A 297 9.65 -2.15 -25.44
CA ARG A 297 9.12 -3.46 -25.91
C ARG A 297 9.74 -4.65 -25.19
N LYS A 298 10.55 -4.42 -24.15
CA LYS A 298 11.09 -5.52 -23.35
C LYS A 298 9.91 -6.28 -22.72
N LYS A 299 9.99 -7.61 -22.69
CA LYS A 299 8.97 -8.42 -22.02
C LYS A 299 9.19 -8.39 -20.52
N MET A 300 8.10 -8.45 -19.76
CA MET A 300 8.19 -8.67 -18.33
C MET A 300 8.81 -10.05 -18.06
N GLU A 301 9.63 -10.10 -17.02
CA GLU A 301 10.28 -11.32 -16.54
C GLU A 301 9.80 -11.60 -15.12
N GLU A 302 9.88 -12.88 -14.73
CA GLU A 302 9.55 -13.31 -13.39
C GLU A 302 10.75 -13.09 -12.45
N TYR A 303 10.49 -12.44 -11.32
CA TYR A 303 11.43 -12.23 -10.23
C TYR A 303 10.81 -12.72 -8.93
N SER A 304 11.61 -13.39 -8.10
CA SER A 304 11.20 -13.71 -6.72
C SER A 304 12.03 -12.90 -5.75
N TYR A 305 11.39 -12.40 -4.69
CA TYR A 305 12.05 -11.64 -3.65
C TYR A 305 11.82 -12.29 -2.29
N ILE A 306 12.86 -12.25 -1.48
CA ILE A 306 12.80 -12.61 -0.07
C ILE A 306 13.09 -11.35 0.75
N PHE A 307 12.18 -11.03 1.65
CA PHE A 307 12.32 -9.93 2.59
C PHE A 307 12.28 -10.44 4.03
N ARG A 308 13.04 -9.79 4.89
CA ARG A 308 12.90 -9.98 6.33
C ARG A 308 11.69 -9.18 6.84
N CYS A 309 10.84 -9.80 7.66
CA CYS A 309 9.72 -9.11 8.32
C CYS A 309 10.02 -8.86 9.80
N TYR A 310 9.99 -7.60 10.22
CA TYR A 310 10.05 -7.22 11.63
C TYR A 310 8.68 -7.29 12.27
N GLY A 311 8.61 -7.72 13.54
CA GLY A 311 7.35 -7.78 14.28
C GLY A 311 6.58 -9.10 14.12
N MET A 312 7.14 -10.13 13.47
CA MET A 312 6.49 -11.42 13.24
C MET A 312 7.40 -12.59 13.61
N ARG A 313 6.92 -13.50 14.47
CA ARG A 313 7.71 -14.66 14.92
C ARG A 313 6.93 -15.96 15.01
N SER A 314 7.63 -17.06 14.79
CA SER A 314 7.19 -18.42 15.08
C SER A 314 8.29 -19.20 15.79
N LYS A 315 8.07 -19.51 17.07
CA LYS A 315 8.92 -20.42 17.85
C LYS A 315 8.88 -21.82 17.28
N SER A 316 7.71 -22.24 16.77
CA SER A 316 7.56 -23.57 16.16
C SER A 316 8.17 -23.67 14.75
N GLY A 317 8.58 -22.55 14.16
CA GLY A 317 9.06 -22.44 12.77
C GLY A 317 7.95 -22.57 11.72
N ASN A 318 6.67 -22.56 12.12
CA ASN A 318 5.53 -22.61 11.20
C ASN A 318 5.39 -21.29 10.43
N GLY A 319 5.12 -21.43 9.14
CA GLY A 319 4.75 -20.33 8.25
C GLY A 319 3.26 -20.33 7.90
N PHE A 320 2.85 -19.35 7.11
CA PHE A 320 1.51 -19.26 6.53
C PHE A 320 1.57 -18.48 5.21
N GLU A 321 0.48 -18.50 4.44
CA GLU A 321 0.40 -17.84 3.13
C GLU A 321 -0.74 -16.84 3.11
N VAL A 322 -0.54 -15.70 2.45
CA VAL A 322 -1.55 -14.67 2.23
C VAL A 322 -1.44 -14.17 0.80
N GLY A 323 -2.43 -14.47 -0.04
CA GLY A 323 -2.49 -13.93 -1.41
C GLY A 323 -1.24 -14.16 -2.26
N GLY A 324 -0.63 -15.35 -2.18
CA GLY A 324 0.61 -15.67 -2.93
C GLY A 324 1.92 -15.24 -2.25
N VAL A 325 1.84 -14.54 -1.11
CA VAL A 325 3.00 -14.23 -0.26
C VAL A 325 3.15 -15.31 0.82
N SER A 326 4.30 -15.97 0.85
CA SER A 326 4.61 -16.97 1.86
C SER A 326 5.42 -16.35 3.00
N PHE A 327 4.86 -16.33 4.20
CA PHE A 327 5.57 -16.00 5.44
C PHE A 327 6.14 -17.28 6.03
N TYR A 328 7.45 -17.36 6.20
CA TYR A 328 8.13 -18.61 6.57
C TYR A 328 9.34 -18.37 7.46
N SER A 329 9.73 -19.42 8.18
CA SER A 329 10.96 -19.45 8.99
C SER A 329 12.03 -20.27 8.27
N THR A 330 13.27 -19.79 8.33
CA THR A 330 14.45 -20.48 7.79
C THR A 330 14.79 -21.78 8.51
N ARG A 331 14.14 -22.07 9.66
CA ARG A 331 14.18 -23.39 10.34
C ARG A 331 13.53 -24.50 9.50
N LYS A 332 12.47 -24.18 8.76
CA LYS A 332 11.64 -25.19 8.05
C LYS A 332 11.70 -25.08 6.54
N LYS A 333 11.90 -23.88 6.00
CA LYS A 333 11.85 -23.63 4.57
C LYS A 333 12.93 -22.64 4.18
N ARG A 334 13.56 -22.87 3.03
CA ARG A 334 14.47 -21.94 2.37
C ARG A 334 14.14 -21.88 0.90
N TYR A 335 14.31 -20.72 0.30
CA TYR A 335 14.02 -20.49 -1.11
C TYR A 335 15.29 -20.25 -1.94
N SER A 336 16.38 -19.80 -1.32
CA SER A 336 17.69 -19.75 -1.96
C SER A 336 18.32 -21.14 -1.99
N ALA A 337 18.78 -21.58 -3.17
CA ALA A 337 19.64 -22.75 -3.27
C ALA A 337 20.98 -22.45 -2.58
N GLN A 338 21.42 -23.32 -1.66
CA GLN A 338 22.79 -23.28 -1.16
C GLN A 338 23.73 -23.66 -2.31
N ASN A 339 24.18 -22.69 -3.11
CA ASN A 339 25.36 -22.91 -3.93
C ASN A 339 26.56 -22.98 -2.98
N GLU A 340 27.00 -24.21 -2.69
CA GLU A 340 28.12 -24.54 -1.80
C GLU A 340 29.41 -23.77 -2.14
N GLU A 341 29.55 -23.25 -3.36
CA GLU A 341 30.75 -22.55 -3.82
C GLU A 341 30.81 -21.05 -3.50
N SER A 342 29.71 -20.40 -3.09
CA SER A 342 29.71 -18.92 -2.99
C SER A 342 29.46 -18.33 -1.60
N GLY A 343 28.86 -19.01 -0.63
CA GLY A 343 28.77 -18.55 0.77
C GLY A 343 28.24 -17.12 1.03
N LEU A 344 27.71 -16.42 0.02
CA LEU A 344 27.61 -14.95 0.01
C LEU A 344 26.26 -14.41 0.45
N VAL A 345 25.22 -15.25 0.54
CA VAL A 345 23.86 -14.80 0.82
C VAL A 345 23.26 -15.56 2.01
N ASP A 346 23.04 -14.82 3.09
CA ASP A 346 22.36 -15.28 4.29
C ASP A 346 20.84 -14.97 4.20
N GLU A 347 20.04 -16.01 3.93
CA GLU A 347 18.57 -15.95 3.95
C GLU A 347 18.01 -15.82 5.37
N ALA A 348 18.79 -16.14 6.41
CA ALA A 348 18.37 -15.90 7.79
C ALA A 348 18.53 -14.42 8.19
N PHE A 349 19.18 -13.58 7.37
CA PHE A 349 19.44 -12.17 7.65
C PHE A 349 20.01 -11.95 9.07
N GLY A 350 20.93 -12.82 9.48
CA GLY A 350 21.57 -12.81 10.78
C GLY A 350 20.68 -13.22 11.96
N ASP A 351 19.51 -13.84 11.74
CA ASP A 351 18.71 -14.47 12.80
C ASP A 351 19.30 -15.85 13.15
N PRO A 352 20.03 -15.98 14.27
CA PRO A 352 20.68 -17.25 14.64
C PRO A 352 19.66 -18.31 15.02
N ASP A 353 18.52 -17.89 15.55
CA ASP A 353 17.48 -18.80 16.01
C ASP A 353 16.55 -19.18 14.87
N GLY A 354 16.37 -18.35 13.85
CA GLY A 354 15.43 -18.58 12.75
C GLY A 354 13.97 -18.53 13.20
N GLU A 355 13.65 -17.78 14.26
CA GLU A 355 12.28 -17.59 14.74
C GLU A 355 11.56 -16.45 14.05
N ILE A 356 12.30 -15.52 13.45
CA ILE A 356 11.75 -14.41 12.68
C ILE A 356 11.22 -14.95 11.36
N LEU A 357 10.06 -14.43 10.94
CA LEU A 357 9.49 -14.80 9.65
C LEU A 357 10.07 -13.91 8.54
N ASN A 358 10.45 -14.55 7.45
CA ASN A 358 10.72 -13.91 6.16
C ASN A 358 9.46 -14.00 5.29
N ALA A 359 9.34 -13.09 4.33
CA ALA A 359 8.33 -13.12 3.30
C ALA A 359 8.96 -13.44 1.95
N HIS A 360 8.40 -14.43 1.25
CA HIS A 360 8.74 -14.75 -0.13
C HIS A 360 7.57 -14.41 -1.04
N VAL A 361 7.83 -13.70 -2.14
CA VAL A 361 6.83 -13.37 -3.16
C VAL A 361 7.46 -13.46 -4.55
N THR A 362 6.65 -13.83 -5.54
CA THR A 362 7.03 -13.81 -6.96
C THR A 362 6.20 -12.77 -7.70
N VAL A 363 6.85 -11.93 -8.50
CA VAL A 363 6.21 -10.87 -9.29
C VAL A 363 6.76 -10.84 -10.72
N CYS A 364 5.93 -10.37 -11.65
CA CYS A 364 6.33 -10.12 -13.03
C CYS A 364 6.62 -8.62 -13.20
N ALA A 365 7.82 -8.27 -13.67
CA ALA A 365 8.18 -6.87 -13.91
C ALA A 365 9.19 -6.70 -15.06
N ILE A 366 9.38 -5.44 -15.48
CA ILE A 366 10.25 -5.11 -16.62
C ILE A 366 11.75 -5.10 -16.26
N SER A 367 12.05 -4.76 -15.01
CA SER A 367 13.39 -4.68 -14.43
C SER A 367 13.40 -5.23 -13.00
N SER A 368 14.57 -5.65 -12.52
CA SER A 368 14.72 -6.07 -11.11
C SER A 368 14.31 -4.95 -10.14
N LYS A 369 14.68 -3.68 -10.41
CA LYS A 369 14.31 -2.54 -9.56
C LYS A 369 12.79 -2.34 -9.48
N SER A 370 12.09 -2.44 -10.60
CA SER A 370 10.63 -2.38 -10.63
C SER A 370 10.01 -3.58 -9.89
N ALA A 371 10.58 -4.77 -10.07
CA ALA A 371 10.14 -5.98 -9.37
C ALA A 371 10.30 -5.84 -7.85
N GLU A 372 11.36 -5.20 -7.35
CA GLU A 372 11.53 -4.96 -5.91
C GLU A 372 10.37 -4.12 -5.35
N ILE A 373 9.99 -3.04 -6.04
CA ILE A 373 8.90 -2.14 -5.61
C ILE A 373 7.56 -2.88 -5.60
N LEU A 374 7.26 -3.62 -6.66
CA LEU A 374 6.04 -4.43 -6.75
C LEU A 374 6.00 -5.50 -5.66
N ALA A 375 7.09 -6.24 -5.50
CA ALA A 375 7.22 -7.29 -4.48
C ALA A 375 7.05 -6.73 -3.06
N ARG A 376 7.63 -5.57 -2.74
CA ARG A 376 7.42 -4.89 -1.45
C ARG A 376 5.95 -4.52 -1.24
N THR A 377 5.29 -4.01 -2.28
CA THR A 377 3.88 -3.61 -2.21
C THR A 377 2.98 -4.80 -1.91
N GLU A 378 3.16 -5.92 -2.64
CA GLU A 378 2.42 -7.17 -2.41
C GLU A 378 2.63 -7.71 -0.99
N VAL A 379 3.85 -7.67 -0.48
CA VAL A 379 4.14 -8.14 0.89
C VAL A 379 3.57 -7.20 1.95
N GLU A 380 3.62 -5.88 1.77
CA GLU A 380 2.96 -4.93 2.67
C GLU A 380 1.43 -5.13 2.71
N GLU A 381 0.80 -5.42 1.57
CA GLU A 381 -0.62 -5.77 1.52
C GLU A 381 -0.91 -7.07 2.28
N ALA A 382 -0.09 -8.09 2.08
CA ALA A 382 -0.21 -9.37 2.78
C ALA A 382 -0.02 -9.22 4.30
N ILE A 383 0.94 -8.40 4.75
CA ILE A 383 1.13 -8.02 6.15
C ILE A 383 -0.13 -7.34 6.70
N SER A 384 -0.75 -6.46 5.92
CA SER A 384 -1.96 -5.73 6.35
C SER A 384 -3.14 -6.68 6.60
N VAL A 385 -3.30 -7.70 5.76
CA VAL A 385 -4.30 -8.77 6.00
C VAL A 385 -3.93 -9.62 7.21
N ALA A 386 -2.67 -10.04 7.34
CA ALA A 386 -2.22 -10.87 8.45
C ALA A 386 -2.42 -10.17 9.81
N THR A 387 -2.02 -8.90 9.91
CA THR A 387 -2.19 -8.08 11.12
C THR A 387 -3.65 -7.76 11.41
N LEU A 388 -4.50 -7.63 10.39
CA LEU A 388 -5.94 -7.47 10.56
C LEU A 388 -6.53 -8.66 11.33
N VAL A 389 -6.19 -9.89 10.90
CA VAL A 389 -6.70 -11.15 11.46
C VAL A 389 -6.09 -11.47 12.81
N ALA A 390 -4.76 -11.35 12.94
CA ALA A 390 -4.04 -11.66 14.18
C ALA A 390 -4.42 -10.72 15.33
N GLY A 391 -4.78 -9.48 15.00
CA GLY A 391 -4.93 -8.40 15.97
C GLY A 391 -3.59 -7.97 16.57
N GLY A 392 -3.64 -6.99 17.46
CA GLY A 392 -2.46 -6.44 18.13
C GLY A 392 -2.18 -4.98 17.77
N ARG A 393 -1.28 -4.36 18.55
CA ARG A 393 -0.86 -2.95 18.39
C ARG A 393 0.57 -2.83 17.85
N ASN A 394 1.20 -3.96 17.52
CA ASN A 394 2.62 -4.01 17.25
C ASN A 394 2.86 -3.75 15.76
N ARG A 395 3.80 -2.86 15.48
CA ARG A 395 4.12 -2.46 14.12
C ARG A 395 4.87 -3.59 13.43
N VAL A 396 4.27 -4.12 12.36
CA VAL A 396 4.95 -5.03 11.44
C VAL A 396 5.52 -4.20 10.30
N SER A 397 6.79 -4.41 9.97
CA SER A 397 7.45 -3.66 8.91
C SER A 397 8.41 -4.54 8.11
N LEU A 398 8.56 -4.20 6.82
CA LEU A 398 9.54 -4.84 5.97
C LEU A 398 10.92 -4.21 6.15
N SER A 399 11.91 -5.09 6.19
CA SER A 399 13.32 -4.73 6.17
C SER A 399 13.72 -4.08 4.84
N GLY A 400 14.71 -3.19 4.89
CA GLY A 400 15.39 -2.74 3.68
C GLY A 400 16.15 -3.90 3.02
N SER A 401 16.69 -4.79 3.84
CA SER A 401 17.45 -5.96 3.38
C SER A 401 16.55 -6.96 2.65
N HIS A 402 17.04 -7.45 1.50
CA HIS A 402 16.29 -8.35 0.64
C HIS A 402 17.22 -9.21 -0.23
N ILE A 403 16.69 -10.32 -0.73
CA ILE A 403 17.35 -11.21 -1.69
C ILE A 403 16.48 -11.27 -2.95
N CYS A 404 17.10 -11.10 -4.11
CA CYS A 404 16.47 -11.28 -5.41
C CYS A 404 16.86 -12.65 -5.98
N LEU A 405 15.87 -13.41 -6.42
CA LEU A 405 16.02 -14.67 -7.12
C LEU A 405 15.46 -14.54 -8.54
N GLN A 406 16.18 -15.10 -9.51
CA GLN A 406 15.72 -15.25 -10.89
C GLN A 406 15.87 -16.71 -11.30
N ALA A 407 14.78 -17.32 -11.77
CA ALA A 407 14.72 -18.76 -12.07
C ALA A 407 15.25 -19.66 -10.92
N GLY A 408 14.92 -19.30 -9.66
CA GLY A 408 15.34 -20.02 -8.46
C GLY A 408 16.81 -19.84 -8.06
N ARG A 409 17.58 -19.03 -8.79
CA ARG A 409 18.98 -18.72 -8.45
C ARG A 409 19.09 -17.31 -7.90
N VAL A 410 19.98 -17.10 -6.94
CA VAL A 410 20.28 -15.78 -6.40
C VAL A 410 20.87 -14.91 -7.52
N SER A 411 20.17 -13.82 -7.86
CA SER A 411 20.63 -12.82 -8.82
C SER A 411 21.21 -11.58 -8.13
N GLY A 412 20.84 -11.33 -6.87
CA GLY A 412 21.39 -10.25 -6.06
C GLY A 412 20.89 -10.29 -4.61
N ALA A 413 21.58 -9.56 -3.73
CA ALA A 413 21.16 -9.36 -2.35
C ALA A 413 21.57 -7.97 -1.87
N SER A 414 20.75 -7.37 -1.02
CA SER A 414 21.02 -6.11 -0.34
C SER A 414 20.90 -6.31 1.16
N TYR A 415 21.90 -5.84 1.90
CA TYR A 415 21.95 -5.90 3.36
C TYR A 415 22.17 -4.49 3.92
N HIS A 416 21.20 -3.96 4.66
CA HIS A 416 21.33 -2.65 5.28
C HIS A 416 21.99 -2.77 6.65
N ALA A 417 23.00 -1.92 6.90
CA ALA A 417 23.80 -1.95 8.13
C ALA A 417 23.00 -1.68 9.43
N PHE A 418 21.81 -1.08 9.33
CA PHE A 418 20.94 -0.79 10.48
C PHE A 418 19.86 -1.86 10.70
N ASP A 419 19.78 -2.88 9.84
CA ASP A 419 18.91 -4.04 10.00
C ASP A 419 19.54 -5.04 10.99
N ALA A 420 19.88 -4.57 12.20
CA ALA A 420 20.42 -5.44 13.24
C ALA A 420 19.29 -6.31 13.84
N PRO A 421 19.48 -7.64 13.99
CA PRO A 421 18.60 -8.47 14.81
C PRO A 421 18.59 -7.90 16.23
N GLY A 422 17.48 -7.32 16.69
CA GLY A 422 17.53 -6.70 18.03
C GLY A 422 16.38 -5.82 18.48
N SER A 423 15.80 -5.01 17.59
CA SER A 423 15.30 -3.72 18.08
C SER A 423 13.94 -3.71 18.78
N ASN A 424 13.17 -4.81 18.87
CA ASN A 424 11.94 -4.88 19.71
C ASN A 424 11.38 -6.31 19.94
N TRP A 425 12.20 -7.28 20.35
CA TRP A 425 11.82 -8.71 20.45
C TRP A 425 10.69 -9.08 21.43
N LEU A 426 10.35 -8.21 22.37
CA LEU A 426 9.33 -8.49 23.39
C LEU A 426 7.90 -8.29 22.87
N ASP A 427 7.72 -7.55 21.79
CA ASP A 427 6.43 -7.16 21.22
C ASP A 427 6.17 -7.76 19.84
N ASP A 428 6.85 -8.84 19.45
CA ASP A 428 6.57 -9.48 18.15
C ASP A 428 5.24 -10.24 18.16
N MET A 429 4.52 -10.18 17.04
CA MET A 429 3.32 -10.97 16.78
C MET A 429 3.66 -12.46 16.74
N GLN A 430 3.20 -13.21 17.75
CA GLN A 430 3.48 -14.64 17.86
C GLN A 430 2.44 -15.47 17.10
N ILE A 431 2.81 -15.94 15.91
CA ILE A 431 1.92 -16.68 14.99
C ILE A 431 1.47 -18.02 15.59
N ASP A 432 2.33 -18.68 16.36
CA ASP A 432 2.03 -20.01 16.93
C ASP A 432 0.81 -20.00 17.86
N ARG A 433 0.52 -18.88 18.51
CA ARG A 433 -0.63 -18.74 19.43
C ARG A 433 -1.96 -18.58 18.69
N LEU A 434 -1.89 -18.23 17.41
CA LEU A 434 -3.04 -17.84 16.61
C LEU A 434 -3.52 -18.97 15.67
N GLY A 435 -2.72 -20.03 15.50
CA GLY A 435 -3.16 -21.38 15.05
C GLY A 435 -4.11 -21.44 13.85
N ILE A 436 -5.10 -22.34 13.93
CA ILE A 436 -6.15 -22.58 12.91
C ILE A 436 -7.04 -21.34 12.71
N ASP A 437 -7.22 -20.52 13.74
CA ASP A 437 -8.05 -19.31 13.66
C ASP A 437 -7.44 -18.27 12.70
N MET A 438 -6.11 -18.20 12.60
CA MET A 438 -5.43 -17.38 11.58
C MET A 438 -5.66 -17.87 10.18
N SER A 439 -5.53 -19.17 9.91
CA SER A 439 -5.71 -19.68 8.55
C SER A 439 -7.14 -19.44 8.08
N ILE A 440 -8.14 -19.72 8.92
CA ILE A 440 -9.55 -19.45 8.61
C ILE A 440 -9.81 -17.95 8.39
N GLY A 441 -9.26 -17.10 9.27
CA GLY A 441 -9.44 -15.64 9.16
C GLY A 441 -8.77 -15.05 7.92
N VAL A 442 -7.55 -15.50 7.61
CA VAL A 442 -6.80 -15.11 6.40
C VAL A 442 -7.53 -15.57 5.15
N GLU A 443 -7.95 -16.84 5.09
CA GLU A 443 -8.73 -17.39 3.96
C GLU A 443 -10.02 -16.59 3.73
N GLY A 444 -10.73 -16.24 4.80
CA GLY A 444 -11.94 -15.41 4.71
C GLY A 444 -11.66 -14.01 4.15
N MET A 445 -10.54 -13.38 4.55
CA MET A 445 -10.18 -12.05 4.04
C MET A 445 -9.65 -12.09 2.59
N VAL A 446 -8.89 -13.12 2.23
CA VAL A 446 -8.46 -13.36 0.85
C VAL A 446 -9.68 -13.60 -0.05
N GLY A 447 -10.63 -14.42 0.42
CA GLY A 447 -11.92 -14.62 -0.26
C GLY A 447 -12.67 -13.31 -0.48
N LEU A 448 -12.72 -12.45 0.54
CA LEU A 448 -13.34 -11.12 0.43
C LEU A 448 -12.63 -10.23 -0.61
N LYS A 449 -11.29 -10.17 -0.61
CA LYS A 449 -10.52 -9.41 -1.62
C LYS A 449 -10.80 -9.91 -3.03
N ASN A 450 -10.82 -11.23 -3.25
CA ASN A 450 -11.09 -11.81 -4.57
C ASN A 450 -12.48 -11.44 -5.10
N VAL A 451 -13.50 -11.43 -4.23
CA VAL A 451 -14.84 -10.99 -4.64
C VAL A 451 -14.86 -9.49 -4.91
N ALA A 452 -14.24 -8.68 -4.04
CA ALA A 452 -14.17 -7.24 -4.21
C ALA A 452 -13.46 -6.85 -5.51
N GLU A 453 -12.42 -7.58 -5.91
CA GLU A 453 -11.72 -7.37 -7.18
C GLU A 453 -12.61 -7.73 -8.36
N ARG A 454 -13.24 -8.92 -8.34
CA ARG A 454 -14.15 -9.37 -9.39
C ARG A 454 -15.32 -8.42 -9.63
N VAL A 455 -15.91 -7.89 -8.56
CA VAL A 455 -17.09 -6.99 -8.63
C VAL A 455 -16.68 -5.52 -8.81
N GLY A 456 -15.41 -5.18 -8.60
CA GLY A 456 -14.87 -3.84 -8.88
C GLY A 456 -14.94 -2.84 -7.72
N TRP A 457 -14.96 -3.30 -6.47
CA TRP A 457 -14.90 -2.44 -5.27
C TRP A 457 -13.66 -2.68 -4.39
N ILE A 458 -12.67 -3.44 -4.87
CA ILE A 458 -11.41 -3.75 -4.15
C ILE A 458 -10.68 -2.51 -3.62
N LYS A 459 -10.70 -1.39 -4.35
CA LYS A 459 -10.03 -0.16 -3.93
C LYS A 459 -10.55 0.34 -2.58
N ARG A 460 -11.88 0.34 -2.36
CA ARG A 460 -12.49 0.73 -1.08
C ARG A 460 -12.08 -0.21 0.05
N LEU A 461 -12.00 -1.51 -0.22
CA LEU A 461 -11.57 -2.49 0.76
C LEU A 461 -10.10 -2.32 1.14
N ASN A 462 -9.21 -2.19 0.15
CA ASN A 462 -7.77 -2.00 0.37
C ASN A 462 -7.49 -0.71 1.15
N GLU A 463 -8.18 0.38 0.80
CA GLU A 463 -8.07 1.64 1.53
C GLU A 463 -8.54 1.51 2.99
N ALA A 464 -9.68 0.87 3.24
CA ALA A 464 -10.16 0.64 4.60
C ALA A 464 -9.19 -0.24 5.42
N ILE A 465 -8.67 -1.32 4.84
CA ILE A 465 -7.68 -2.20 5.49
C ILE A 465 -6.41 -1.42 5.83
N PHE A 466 -5.92 -0.58 4.90
CA PHE A 466 -4.77 0.29 5.13
C PHE A 466 -5.00 1.22 6.34
N TRP A 467 -6.15 1.90 6.39
CA TRP A 467 -6.48 2.80 7.50
C TRP A 467 -6.61 2.05 8.83
N ILE A 468 -7.18 0.85 8.84
CA ILE A 468 -7.26 0.02 10.05
C ILE A 468 -5.88 -0.38 10.56
N ARG A 469 -4.98 -0.78 9.66
CA ARG A 469 -3.59 -1.08 10.02
C ARG A 469 -2.91 0.16 10.60
N ARG A 470 -2.99 1.30 9.91
CA ARG A 470 -2.39 2.57 10.37
C ARG A 470 -2.94 2.99 11.74
N ALA A 471 -4.23 2.80 11.98
CA ALA A 471 -4.85 3.07 13.27
C ALA A 471 -4.24 2.21 14.40
N ARG A 472 -4.02 0.92 14.14
CA ARG A 472 -3.41 -0.01 15.13
C ARG A 472 -1.94 0.30 15.42
N GLU A 473 -1.22 0.81 14.42
CA GLU A 473 0.19 1.18 14.51
C GLU A 473 0.43 2.62 14.99
N SER A 474 -0.64 3.42 15.12
CA SER A 474 -0.55 4.84 15.49
C SER A 474 0.01 5.06 16.89
N GLY A 475 0.93 6.02 17.00
CA GLY A 475 1.56 6.40 18.28
C GLY A 475 0.65 7.21 19.20
N THR A 476 -0.38 7.86 18.66
CA THR A 476 -1.31 8.69 19.44
C THR A 476 -2.76 8.21 19.34
N PHE A 477 -3.54 8.42 20.40
CA PHE A 477 -4.97 8.07 20.38
C PHE A 477 -5.78 8.93 19.40
N ALA A 478 -5.39 10.18 19.15
CA ALA A 478 -6.10 11.04 18.21
C ALA A 478 -5.98 10.56 16.77
N GLU A 479 -4.76 10.23 16.32
CA GLU A 479 -4.53 9.65 15.00
C GLU A 479 -5.23 8.30 14.88
N ARG A 480 -5.06 7.42 15.88
CA ARG A 480 -5.76 6.12 15.92
C ARG A 480 -7.27 6.24 15.76
N PHE A 481 -7.87 7.20 16.47
CA PHE A 481 -9.31 7.45 16.39
C PHE A 481 -9.73 7.92 15.00
N LEU A 482 -9.01 8.90 14.43
CA LEU A 482 -9.30 9.42 13.09
C LEU A 482 -9.14 8.33 12.03
N ASP A 483 -8.10 7.51 12.13
CA ASP A 483 -7.83 6.45 11.15
C ASP A 483 -8.92 5.37 11.15
N PHE A 484 -9.39 4.94 12.32
CA PHE A 484 -10.55 4.04 12.39
C PHE A 484 -11.81 4.71 11.83
N TRP A 485 -12.00 6.01 12.07
CA TRP A 485 -13.15 6.73 11.52
C TRP A 485 -13.09 6.80 9.99
N ILE A 486 -11.91 7.09 9.41
CA ILE A 486 -11.73 7.12 7.96
C ILE A 486 -12.05 5.75 7.37
N ALA A 487 -11.60 4.65 8.00
CA ALA A 487 -11.95 3.31 7.54
C ALA A 487 -13.47 3.06 7.51
N ILE A 488 -14.21 3.54 8.52
CA ILE A 488 -15.69 3.47 8.54
C ILE A 488 -16.29 4.31 7.40
N GLU A 489 -15.80 5.55 7.21
CA GLU A 489 -16.26 6.42 6.11
C GLU A 489 -16.03 5.77 4.74
N THR A 490 -14.84 5.21 4.49
CA THR A 490 -14.48 4.54 3.23
C THR A 490 -15.39 3.34 2.95
N LEU A 491 -15.66 2.51 3.97
CA LEU A 491 -16.54 1.34 3.83
C LEU A 491 -18.01 1.73 3.62
N CYS A 492 -18.49 2.84 4.18
CA CYS A 492 -19.88 3.30 4.05
C CYS A 492 -20.10 4.34 2.93
N ALA A 493 -19.06 4.74 2.20
CA ALA A 493 -19.19 5.69 1.10
C ALA A 493 -20.11 5.17 -0.01
N LYS A 494 -20.92 6.03 -0.63
CA LYS A 494 -21.70 5.63 -1.81
C LYS A 494 -20.80 5.40 -3.01
N SER A 495 -21.13 4.43 -3.86
CA SER A 495 -20.54 4.32 -5.18
C SER A 495 -20.79 5.60 -6.00
N SER A 496 -19.79 5.97 -6.78
CA SER A 496 -19.80 7.09 -7.72
C SER A 496 -20.97 6.97 -8.69
N GLY A 497 -21.75 8.04 -8.83
CA GLY A 497 -22.95 8.08 -9.65
C GLY A 497 -24.24 7.60 -8.96
N SER A 498 -24.16 7.11 -7.71
CA SER A 498 -25.37 6.80 -6.92
C SER A 498 -26.06 8.08 -6.47
N VAL A 499 -27.07 8.50 -7.24
CA VAL A 499 -27.93 9.66 -6.93
C VAL A 499 -29.05 9.28 -5.95
N ASN A 500 -29.35 7.98 -5.85
CA ASN A 500 -30.45 7.48 -5.05
C ASN A 500 -30.05 7.40 -3.57
N ASN A 501 -31.02 7.66 -2.71
CA ASN A 501 -30.89 7.32 -1.29
C ASN A 501 -30.93 5.80 -1.12
N TRP A 502 -30.07 5.27 -0.26
CA TRP A 502 -30.07 3.87 0.13
C TRP A 502 -31.29 3.55 1.00
N PHE A 503 -31.72 4.52 1.81
CA PHE A 503 -32.81 4.39 2.76
C PHE A 503 -33.87 5.47 2.52
N GLU A 504 -35.05 5.24 3.10
CA GLU A 504 -36.18 6.17 2.98
C GLU A 504 -35.85 7.50 3.67
N THR A 505 -35.96 8.58 2.91
CA THR A 505 -35.81 9.96 3.40
C THR A 505 -37.05 10.76 3.06
N LYS A 506 -37.19 11.96 3.64
CA LYS A 506 -38.22 12.90 3.17
C LYS A 506 -37.94 13.29 1.71
N GLU A 507 -39.02 13.62 1.00
CA GLU A 507 -38.95 14.04 -0.39
C GLU A 507 -38.01 15.25 -0.54
N GLY A 508 -37.01 15.14 -1.42
CA GLY A 508 -36.00 16.17 -1.67
C GLY A 508 -34.79 16.18 -0.72
N GLU A 509 -34.76 15.35 0.32
CA GLU A 509 -33.57 15.21 1.18
C GLU A 509 -32.56 14.22 0.58
N VAL A 510 -31.28 14.58 0.58
CA VAL A 510 -30.17 13.69 0.18
C VAL A 510 -29.50 13.17 1.44
N GLU A 511 -29.29 11.86 1.51
CA GLU A 511 -28.54 11.26 2.61
C GLU A 511 -27.12 11.79 2.66
N ASN A 512 -26.71 12.26 3.84
CA ASN A 512 -25.32 12.56 4.11
C ASN A 512 -24.58 11.30 4.63
N ALA A 513 -23.24 11.33 4.58
CA ALA A 513 -22.41 10.21 4.98
C ALA A 513 -22.69 9.73 6.42
N ILE A 514 -22.90 10.65 7.36
CA ILE A 514 -23.17 10.28 8.76
C ILE A 514 -24.52 9.58 8.94
N THR A 515 -25.55 9.94 8.17
CA THR A 515 -26.84 9.24 8.20
C THR A 515 -26.67 7.78 7.75
N ILE A 516 -25.94 7.55 6.67
CA ILE A 516 -25.65 6.20 6.15
C ILE A 516 -24.87 5.39 7.18
N ILE A 517 -23.77 5.94 7.70
CA ILE A 517 -22.93 5.27 8.70
C ILE A 517 -23.76 4.91 9.93
N ARG A 518 -24.60 5.83 10.44
CA ARG A 518 -25.46 5.55 11.59
C ARG A 518 -26.46 4.44 11.29
N GLU A 519 -27.06 4.45 10.10
CA GLU A 519 -28.10 3.49 9.72
C GLU A 519 -27.53 2.06 9.59
N VAL A 520 -26.39 1.95 8.91
CA VAL A 520 -25.69 0.69 8.65
C VAL A 520 -25.02 0.16 9.92
N CYS A 521 -24.11 0.93 10.51
CA CYS A 521 -23.28 0.45 11.61
C CYS A 521 -24.09 0.17 12.87
N SER A 522 -25.17 0.93 13.16
CA SER A 522 -25.97 0.69 14.37
C SER A 522 -26.71 -0.65 14.35
N ARG A 523 -27.23 -1.06 13.20
CA ARG A 523 -27.96 -2.33 13.04
C ARG A 523 -27.03 -3.53 13.07
N MET A 524 -25.91 -3.45 12.34
CA MET A 524 -24.87 -4.48 12.39
C MET A 524 -24.33 -4.64 13.82
N GLN A 525 -24.08 -3.51 14.51
CA GLN A 525 -23.63 -3.51 15.89
C GLN A 525 -24.67 -4.08 16.85
N ALA A 526 -25.97 -3.88 16.64
CA ALA A 526 -27.02 -4.41 17.50
C ALA A 526 -26.99 -5.95 17.53
N VAL A 527 -26.97 -6.58 16.34
CA VAL A 527 -26.91 -8.05 16.22
C VAL A 527 -25.58 -8.58 16.76
N ALA A 528 -24.46 -7.94 16.39
CA ALA A 528 -23.13 -8.35 16.84
C ALA A 528 -22.99 -8.24 18.36
N ARG A 529 -23.55 -7.19 18.99
CA ARG A 529 -23.54 -6.99 20.44
C ARG A 529 -24.35 -8.05 21.15
N MET A 530 -25.56 -8.36 20.68
CA MET A 530 -26.38 -9.41 21.28
C MET A 530 -25.68 -10.78 21.23
N ARG A 531 -25.14 -11.16 20.06
CA ARG A 531 -24.35 -12.39 19.92
C ARG A 531 -23.11 -12.37 20.83
N GLY A 532 -22.40 -11.24 20.86
CA GLY A 532 -21.21 -11.02 21.67
C GLY A 532 -21.47 -11.15 23.17
N ASP A 533 -22.59 -10.61 23.67
CA ASP A 533 -23.00 -10.71 25.06
C ASP A 533 -23.26 -12.18 25.45
N CYS A 534 -23.99 -12.92 24.62
CA CYS A 534 -24.24 -14.34 24.84
C CYS A 534 -22.95 -15.17 24.82
N HIS A 535 -22.07 -14.97 23.83
CA HIS A 535 -20.78 -15.66 23.74
C HIS A 535 -19.84 -15.33 24.91
N SER A 536 -19.81 -14.05 25.33
CA SER A 536 -18.98 -13.62 26.44
C SER A 536 -19.49 -14.19 27.76
N LEU A 537 -20.81 -14.30 27.92
CA LEU A 537 -21.42 -14.97 29.07
C LEU A 537 -21.02 -16.45 29.11
N TYR A 538 -21.17 -17.19 28.00
CA TYR A 538 -20.77 -18.60 27.93
C TYR A 538 -19.30 -18.80 28.32
N ARG A 539 -18.37 -18.01 27.77
CA ARG A 539 -16.93 -18.15 28.10
C ARG A 539 -16.67 -17.91 29.58
N ARG A 540 -17.26 -16.87 30.17
CA ARG A 540 -17.07 -16.53 31.59
C ARG A 540 -17.64 -17.62 32.50
N VAL A 541 -18.87 -18.06 32.24
CA VAL A 541 -19.48 -19.17 32.98
C VAL A 541 -18.62 -20.42 32.88
N LYS A 542 -18.23 -20.84 31.67
CA LYS A 542 -17.38 -22.00 31.44
C LYS A 542 -16.06 -21.93 32.20
N ASN A 543 -15.39 -20.78 32.18
CA ASN A 543 -14.11 -20.59 32.90
C ASN A 543 -14.27 -20.66 34.42
N SER A 544 -15.42 -20.21 34.94
CA SER A 544 -15.76 -20.30 36.36
C SER A 544 -16.38 -21.64 36.77
N TRP A 545 -16.67 -22.52 35.81
CA TRP A 545 -17.48 -23.72 36.04
C TRP A 545 -16.64 -24.82 36.72
N GLY A 546 -16.99 -25.14 37.97
CA GLY A 546 -16.25 -26.11 38.77
C GLY A 546 -16.45 -27.57 38.33
N PHE A 547 -15.44 -28.42 38.59
CA PHE A 547 -15.55 -29.87 38.41
C PHE A 547 -16.60 -30.54 39.33
N ASN A 548 -16.96 -29.89 40.43
CA ASN A 548 -17.96 -30.37 41.38
C ASN A 548 -19.40 -30.02 40.99
N ASN A 549 -19.60 -29.18 39.96
CA ASN A 549 -20.94 -28.84 39.48
C ASN A 549 -21.60 -30.06 38.79
N PRO A 550 -22.94 -30.16 38.79
CA PRO A 550 -23.63 -31.38 38.34
C PRO A 550 -23.27 -31.78 36.91
N LYS A 551 -23.06 -33.08 36.70
CA LYS A 551 -22.63 -33.61 35.40
C LYS A 551 -23.71 -33.46 34.33
N GLU A 552 -24.98 -33.69 34.71
CA GLU A 552 -26.14 -33.61 33.82
C GLU A 552 -26.27 -32.23 33.18
N ILE A 553 -26.31 -31.15 33.98
CA ILE A 553 -26.37 -29.78 33.45
C ILE A 553 -25.10 -29.41 32.67
N SER A 554 -23.93 -29.92 33.08
CA SER A 554 -22.66 -29.65 32.43
C SER A 554 -22.60 -30.21 31.00
N GLU A 555 -23.19 -31.39 30.79
CA GLU A 555 -23.29 -32.05 29.48
C GLU A 555 -24.40 -31.41 28.63
N LEU A 556 -25.59 -31.19 29.21
CA LEU A 556 -26.72 -30.54 28.51
C LEU A 556 -26.38 -29.12 28.02
N ALA A 557 -25.65 -28.34 28.82
CA ALA A 557 -25.30 -26.97 28.51
C ALA A 557 -23.97 -26.82 27.74
N ASN A 558 -23.33 -27.91 27.31
CA ASN A 558 -22.01 -27.89 26.68
C ASN A 558 -20.92 -27.15 27.49
N LEU A 559 -20.97 -27.23 28.82
CA LEU A 559 -19.95 -26.63 29.69
C LEU A 559 -18.71 -27.55 29.82
N ARG A 560 -18.90 -28.87 29.65
CA ARG A 560 -17.83 -29.88 29.56
C ARG A 560 -17.83 -30.51 28.17
N VAL A 561 -16.98 -30.02 27.28
CA VAL A 561 -16.91 -30.51 25.90
C VAL A 561 -15.68 -31.39 25.75
N ASN A 562 -15.88 -32.65 25.37
CA ASN A 562 -14.81 -33.64 25.19
C ASN A 562 -14.17 -33.59 23.78
N ALA A 563 -14.76 -32.85 22.84
CA ALA A 563 -14.35 -32.81 21.43
C ALA A 563 -13.48 -31.58 21.10
N ARG A 564 -12.44 -31.81 20.26
CA ARG A 564 -11.68 -30.74 19.58
C ARG A 564 -12.48 -30.25 18.37
N GLY A 565 -13.49 -29.41 18.58
CA GLY A 565 -14.32 -28.90 17.50
C GLY A 565 -15.21 -27.71 17.92
N PRO A 566 -15.89 -27.06 16.97
CA PRO A 566 -16.82 -25.97 17.26
C PRO A 566 -17.97 -26.46 18.15
N VAL A 567 -18.37 -25.62 19.10
CA VAL A 567 -19.38 -25.94 20.12
C VAL A 567 -20.56 -25.01 19.95
N SER A 568 -21.76 -25.57 19.79
CA SER A 568 -22.98 -24.77 19.78
C SER A 568 -23.25 -24.17 21.15
N ILE A 569 -23.52 -22.87 21.17
CA ILE A 569 -23.91 -22.12 22.37
C ILE A 569 -25.40 -22.26 22.70
N ILE A 570 -26.23 -22.72 21.76
CA ILE A 570 -27.68 -22.82 21.94
C ILE A 570 -28.05 -23.68 23.16
N PRO A 571 -27.46 -24.88 23.37
CA PRO A 571 -27.76 -25.68 24.54
C PRO A 571 -27.41 -24.99 25.87
N PHE A 572 -26.36 -24.16 25.88
CA PHE A 572 -26.04 -23.32 27.04
C PHE A 572 -27.14 -22.29 27.33
N LEU A 573 -27.57 -21.56 26.30
CA LEU A 573 -28.57 -20.50 26.45
C LEU A 573 -29.95 -21.04 26.86
N GLN A 574 -30.31 -22.23 26.38
CA GLN A 574 -31.55 -22.91 26.75
C GLN A 574 -31.58 -23.38 28.22
N ASN A 575 -30.42 -23.50 28.87
CA ASN A 575 -30.26 -24.05 30.22
C ASN A 575 -29.84 -23.00 31.25
N LEU A 576 -29.90 -21.70 30.95
CA LEU A 576 -29.47 -20.61 31.85
C LEU A 576 -30.10 -20.69 33.26
N LYS A 577 -31.41 -20.98 33.35
CA LYS A 577 -32.10 -21.21 34.65
C LYS A 577 -31.49 -22.33 35.48
N GLY A 578 -31.03 -23.40 34.83
CA GLY A 578 -30.41 -24.54 35.51
C GLY A 578 -28.96 -24.29 35.91
N ILE A 579 -28.32 -23.28 35.30
CA ILE A 579 -26.91 -22.91 35.51
C ILE A 579 -26.79 -21.90 36.64
N GLU A 580 -27.70 -20.91 36.71
CA GLU A 580 -27.70 -19.80 37.66
C GLU A 580 -27.44 -20.20 39.13
N PRO A 581 -28.09 -21.26 39.69
CA PRO A 581 -27.89 -21.63 41.09
C PRO A 581 -26.47 -22.09 41.45
N TYR A 582 -25.68 -22.48 40.44
CA TYR A 582 -24.33 -23.03 40.62
C TYR A 582 -23.21 -22.01 40.36
N VAL A 583 -23.57 -20.79 39.95
CA VAL A 583 -22.62 -19.68 39.77
C VAL A 583 -22.42 -18.97 41.10
N GLN A 584 -21.17 -18.74 41.50
CA GLN A 584 -20.86 -18.09 42.78
C GLN A 584 -20.69 -16.57 42.64
N ASP A 585 -20.37 -16.09 41.44
CA ASP A 585 -20.19 -14.67 41.15
C ASP A 585 -21.55 -13.99 40.91
N ASP A 586 -21.95 -13.09 41.80
CA ASP A 586 -23.22 -12.38 41.73
C ASP A 586 -23.34 -11.48 40.49
N VAL A 587 -22.24 -10.92 39.99
CA VAL A 587 -22.24 -10.14 38.75
C VAL A 587 -22.55 -11.04 37.56
N LEU A 588 -21.96 -12.24 37.55
CA LEU A 588 -22.19 -13.22 36.50
C LEU A 588 -23.62 -13.80 36.57
N LYS A 589 -24.19 -13.95 37.77
CA LYS A 589 -25.61 -14.30 37.96
C LYS A 589 -26.54 -13.23 37.40
N ASP A 590 -26.32 -11.96 37.72
CA ASP A 590 -27.12 -10.85 37.21
C ASP A 590 -27.09 -10.82 35.67
N GLU A 591 -25.96 -11.13 35.07
CA GLU A 591 -25.85 -11.26 33.62
C GLU A 591 -26.60 -12.46 33.07
N ILE A 592 -26.57 -13.62 33.73
CA ILE A 592 -27.39 -14.79 33.35
C ILE A 592 -28.86 -14.41 33.34
N ILE A 593 -29.35 -13.82 34.45
CA ILE A 593 -30.75 -13.40 34.60
C ILE A 593 -31.12 -12.37 33.51
N ARG A 594 -30.23 -11.41 33.22
CA ARG A 594 -30.45 -10.42 32.17
C ARG A 594 -30.57 -11.07 30.79
N VAL A 595 -29.65 -11.97 30.42
CA VAL A 595 -29.66 -12.65 29.12
C VAL A 595 -30.88 -13.55 28.99
N GLU A 596 -31.20 -14.30 30.04
CA GLU A 596 -32.39 -15.13 30.10
C GLU A 596 -33.68 -14.30 29.88
N LYS A 597 -33.77 -13.13 30.52
CA LYS A 597 -34.93 -12.24 30.40
C LYS A 597 -35.17 -11.79 28.96
N TYR A 598 -34.14 -11.34 28.24
CA TYR A 598 -34.36 -10.87 26.87
C TYR A 598 -34.41 -12.01 25.84
N LEU A 599 -33.92 -13.21 26.15
CA LEU A 599 -34.08 -14.40 25.30
C LEU A 599 -35.41 -15.16 25.56
N ALA A 600 -36.22 -14.72 26.53
CA ALA A 600 -37.44 -15.41 26.94
C ALA A 600 -38.52 -15.53 25.84
N SER A 601 -38.54 -14.60 24.87
CA SER A 601 -39.51 -14.59 23.77
C SER A 601 -39.00 -13.79 22.58
N GLY A 602 -39.54 -14.02 21.39
CA GLY A 602 -39.22 -13.21 20.20
C GLY A 602 -39.42 -11.71 20.42
N LEU A 603 -40.48 -11.31 21.11
CA LEU A 603 -40.76 -9.90 21.39
C LEU A 603 -39.70 -9.27 22.32
N ALA A 604 -39.27 -9.99 23.35
CA ALA A 604 -38.23 -9.49 24.26
C ALA A 604 -36.87 -9.33 23.56
N VAL A 605 -36.54 -10.23 22.63
CA VAL A 605 -35.33 -10.13 21.79
C VAL A 605 -35.42 -8.91 20.88
N LYS A 606 -36.59 -8.69 20.26
CA LYS A 606 -36.85 -7.53 19.40
C LYS A 606 -36.61 -6.22 20.15
N GLU A 607 -37.19 -6.07 21.34
CA GLU A 607 -37.00 -4.89 22.20
C GLU A 607 -35.52 -4.68 22.54
N ALA A 608 -34.80 -5.74 22.90
CA ALA A 608 -33.37 -5.66 23.20
C ALA A 608 -32.52 -5.26 21.98
N LEU A 609 -32.84 -5.75 20.78
CA LEU A 609 -32.16 -5.34 19.54
C LEU A 609 -32.41 -3.87 19.22
N GLU A 610 -33.64 -3.40 19.34
CA GLU A 610 -33.99 -1.98 19.13
C GLU A 610 -33.26 -1.06 20.12
N ASP A 611 -33.15 -1.48 21.39
CA ASP A 611 -32.38 -0.77 22.41
C ASP A 611 -30.87 -0.74 22.11
N TYR A 612 -30.31 -1.86 21.64
CA TYR A 612 -28.90 -1.91 21.20
C TYR A 612 -28.64 -1.05 19.97
N GLN A 613 -29.54 -1.06 18.98
CA GLN A 613 -29.45 -0.21 17.81
C GLN A 613 -29.49 1.28 18.20
N ARG A 614 -30.44 1.68 19.06
CA ARG A 614 -30.54 3.06 19.53
C ARG A 614 -29.28 3.51 20.26
N THR A 615 -28.75 2.66 21.12
CA THR A 615 -27.49 2.92 21.83
C THR A 615 -26.33 3.09 20.84
N ALA A 616 -26.21 2.18 19.87
CA ALA A 616 -25.15 2.24 18.87
C ALA A 616 -25.25 3.48 17.98
N SER A 617 -26.46 3.87 17.59
CA SER A 617 -26.71 5.08 16.80
C SER A 617 -26.29 6.36 17.53
N ASN A 618 -26.48 6.42 18.86
CA ASN A 618 -26.05 7.53 19.70
C ASN A 618 -24.52 7.55 19.89
N GLU A 619 -23.91 6.37 20.07
CA GLU A 619 -22.45 6.22 20.14
C GLU A 619 -21.78 6.72 18.86
N ILE A 620 -22.26 6.30 17.68
CA ILE A 620 -21.72 6.74 16.38
C ILE A 620 -21.86 8.26 16.20
N LEU A 621 -22.99 8.84 16.60
CA LEU A 621 -23.18 10.29 16.56
C LEU A 621 -22.14 11.02 17.44
N TYR A 622 -21.81 10.45 18.60
CA TYR A 622 -20.79 10.98 19.47
C TYR A 622 -19.39 10.85 18.84
N LEU A 623 -19.06 9.70 18.25
CA LEU A 623 -17.80 9.53 17.50
C LEU A 623 -17.66 10.59 16.40
N TYR A 624 -18.71 10.80 15.59
CA TYR A 624 -18.71 11.81 14.54
C TYR A 624 -18.43 13.23 15.06
N ARG A 625 -19.09 13.62 16.17
CA ARG A 625 -18.84 14.92 16.82
C ARG A 625 -17.39 15.05 17.29
N MET A 626 -16.85 13.98 17.87
CA MET A 626 -15.45 13.95 18.31
C MET A 626 -14.47 14.04 17.14
N ARG A 627 -14.77 13.38 16.02
CA ARG A 627 -13.99 13.50 14.78
C ARG A 627 -13.96 14.94 14.29
N ASN A 628 -15.11 15.61 14.21
CA ASN A 628 -15.15 17.01 13.77
C ASN A 628 -14.36 17.92 14.72
N LYS A 629 -14.45 17.69 16.03
CA LYS A 629 -13.69 18.45 17.03
C LYS A 629 -12.18 18.29 16.85
N ILE A 630 -11.70 17.06 16.64
CA ILE A 630 -10.27 16.81 16.44
C ILE A 630 -9.80 17.37 15.09
N ALA A 631 -10.55 17.12 14.01
CA ALA A 631 -10.14 17.46 12.65
C ALA A 631 -10.21 18.97 12.36
N HIS A 632 -11.20 19.69 12.91
CA HIS A 632 -11.41 21.12 12.65
C HIS A 632 -10.87 22.03 13.76
N ASP A 633 -10.97 21.61 15.03
CA ASP A 633 -10.54 22.44 16.16
C ASP A 633 -9.16 22.05 16.71
N GLY A 634 -8.57 20.95 16.22
CA GLY A 634 -7.27 20.45 16.68
C GLY A 634 -7.27 19.96 18.14
N ASP A 635 -8.44 19.77 18.76
CA ASP A 635 -8.54 19.38 20.18
C ASP A 635 -8.31 17.87 20.37
N THR A 636 -7.05 17.50 20.58
CA THR A 636 -6.62 16.12 20.83
C THR A 636 -6.63 15.71 22.30
N ARG A 637 -7.01 16.61 23.22
CA ARG A 637 -6.85 16.42 24.69
C ARG A 637 -8.13 15.92 25.38
N HIS A 638 -8.88 15.06 24.72
CA HIS A 638 -10.11 14.50 25.29
C HIS A 638 -9.81 13.29 26.18
N HIS A 639 -10.22 13.32 27.45
CA HIS A 639 -9.93 12.25 28.43
C HIS A 639 -10.53 10.87 28.05
N MET A 640 -11.65 10.85 27.31
CA MET A 640 -12.28 9.60 26.83
C MET A 640 -11.66 9.02 25.56
N LEU A 641 -10.62 9.64 24.98
CA LEU A 641 -10.18 9.32 23.62
C LEU A 641 -9.76 7.85 23.45
N GLU A 642 -9.11 7.25 24.45
CA GLU A 642 -8.78 5.82 24.43
C GLU A 642 -10.02 4.92 24.31
N MET A 643 -11.07 5.23 25.08
CA MET A 643 -12.35 4.50 25.01
C MET A 643 -13.00 4.67 23.64
N LEU A 644 -12.95 5.90 23.10
CA LEU A 644 -13.50 6.20 21.77
C LEU A 644 -12.73 5.46 20.66
N CYS A 645 -11.41 5.30 20.78
CA CYS A 645 -10.62 4.47 19.87
C CYS A 645 -11.10 3.02 19.89
N SER A 646 -11.26 2.44 21.09
CA SER A 646 -11.73 1.06 21.23
C SER A 646 -13.15 0.88 20.69
N LEU A 647 -13.98 1.92 20.79
CA LEU A 647 -15.33 1.93 20.25
C LEU A 647 -15.31 1.99 18.72
N ALA A 648 -14.56 2.92 18.13
CA ALA A 648 -14.38 3.02 16.68
C ALA A 648 -13.80 1.73 16.07
N GLU A 649 -12.79 1.14 16.73
CA GLU A 649 -12.21 -0.15 16.35
C GLU A 649 -13.26 -1.28 16.35
N ARG A 650 -14.13 -1.31 17.35
CA ARG A 650 -15.22 -2.29 17.41
C ARG A 650 -16.17 -2.12 16.23
N TYR A 651 -16.60 -0.89 15.94
CA TYR A 651 -17.53 -0.61 14.84
C TYR A 651 -16.95 -1.03 13.50
N VAL A 652 -15.69 -0.70 13.20
CA VAL A 652 -15.08 -1.07 11.91
C VAL A 652 -14.90 -2.59 11.79
N ASN A 653 -14.54 -3.29 12.86
CA ASN A 653 -14.42 -4.75 12.85
C ASN A 653 -15.78 -5.44 12.65
N VAL A 654 -16.85 -4.93 13.29
CA VAL A 654 -18.22 -5.44 13.09
C VAL A 654 -18.70 -5.18 11.67
N LEU A 655 -18.43 -3.98 11.13
CA LEU A 655 -18.77 -3.63 9.76
C LEU A 655 -18.07 -4.54 8.76
N LEU A 656 -16.75 -4.75 8.89
CA LEU A 656 -16.00 -5.68 8.04
C LEU A 656 -16.53 -7.12 8.13
N GLY A 657 -16.83 -7.59 9.35
CA GLY A 657 -17.41 -8.92 9.55
C GLY A 657 -18.78 -9.07 8.87
N ALA A 658 -19.63 -8.06 8.97
CA ALA A 658 -20.93 -8.04 8.31
C ALA A 658 -20.81 -7.99 6.78
N ILE A 659 -19.88 -7.18 6.24
CA ILE A 659 -19.58 -7.15 4.80
C ILE A 659 -19.12 -8.52 4.32
N ARG A 660 -18.23 -9.19 5.05
CA ARG A 660 -17.74 -10.53 4.68
C ARG A 660 -18.89 -11.52 4.57
N ILE A 661 -19.73 -11.60 5.61
CA ILE A 661 -20.90 -12.50 5.63
C ILE A 661 -21.89 -12.15 4.50
N GLY A 662 -22.14 -10.86 4.28
CA GLY A 662 -23.03 -10.40 3.21
C GLY A 662 -22.51 -10.79 1.82
N VAL A 663 -21.21 -10.67 1.59
CA VAL A 663 -20.55 -11.07 0.34
C VAL A 663 -20.57 -12.59 0.13
N GLU A 664 -20.42 -13.40 1.19
CA GLU A 664 -20.54 -14.86 1.11
C GLU A 664 -21.93 -15.29 0.60
N ARG A 665 -22.98 -14.54 0.96
CA ARG A 665 -24.36 -14.79 0.51
C ARG A 665 -24.65 -14.19 -0.86
N MET A 666 -24.05 -13.03 -1.17
CA MET A 666 -24.28 -12.27 -2.38
C MET A 666 -22.97 -11.99 -3.14
N PRO A 667 -22.32 -13.04 -3.71
CA PRO A 667 -20.96 -12.94 -4.24
C PRO A 667 -20.82 -12.06 -5.50
N ASN A 668 -21.93 -11.66 -6.12
CA ASN A 668 -21.93 -10.85 -7.34
C ASN A 668 -22.43 -9.42 -7.10
N SER A 669 -22.67 -9.05 -5.85
CA SER A 669 -23.23 -7.75 -5.48
C SER A 669 -22.14 -6.74 -5.16
N SER A 670 -22.41 -5.49 -5.51
CA SER A 670 -21.62 -4.34 -5.11
C SER A 670 -21.61 -4.17 -3.58
N LEU A 671 -20.63 -3.44 -3.05
CA LEU A 671 -20.58 -3.16 -1.62
C LEU A 671 -21.83 -2.40 -1.14
N ASP A 672 -22.36 -1.49 -1.94
CA ASP A 672 -23.58 -0.73 -1.63
C ASP A 672 -24.78 -1.68 -1.43
N GLU A 673 -24.99 -2.62 -2.35
CA GLU A 673 -26.05 -3.64 -2.26
C GLU A 673 -25.88 -4.53 -1.02
N VAL A 674 -24.64 -4.94 -0.71
CA VAL A 674 -24.33 -5.74 0.49
C VAL A 674 -24.71 -5.00 1.77
N LEU A 675 -24.41 -3.70 1.86
CA LEU A 675 -24.75 -2.89 3.02
C LEU A 675 -26.25 -2.63 3.14
N ILE A 676 -26.94 -2.39 2.01
CA ILE A 676 -28.40 -2.22 1.97
C ILE A 676 -29.09 -3.52 2.41
N ASP A 677 -28.69 -4.67 1.87
CA ASP A 677 -29.23 -5.98 2.25
C ASP A 677 -29.04 -6.24 3.74
N SER A 678 -27.85 -5.98 4.28
CA SER A 678 -27.57 -6.14 5.71
C SER A 678 -28.53 -5.31 6.59
N VAL A 679 -28.91 -4.11 6.15
CA VAL A 679 -29.90 -3.27 6.84
C VAL A 679 -31.32 -3.83 6.70
N GLN A 680 -31.69 -4.31 5.51
CA GLN A 680 -33.00 -4.92 5.26
C GLN A 680 -33.19 -6.23 6.03
N GLU A 681 -32.14 -7.03 6.17
CA GLU A 681 -32.15 -8.25 6.97
C GLU A 681 -32.40 -7.98 8.43
N TYR A 682 -31.79 -6.95 9.00
CA TYR A 682 -32.10 -6.52 10.36
C TYR A 682 -33.58 -6.16 10.51
N GLY A 683 -34.13 -5.40 9.54
CA GLY A 683 -35.56 -5.08 9.52
C GLY A 683 -36.45 -6.32 9.41
N SER A 684 -36.05 -7.30 8.61
CA SER A 684 -36.75 -8.57 8.43
C SER A 684 -36.68 -9.42 9.70
N LEU A 685 -35.52 -9.47 10.36
CA LEU A 685 -35.33 -10.12 11.65
C LEU A 685 -36.28 -9.55 12.72
N LEU A 686 -36.37 -8.21 12.84
CA LEU A 686 -37.30 -7.59 13.79
C LEU A 686 -38.77 -7.91 13.48
N LYS A 687 -39.14 -8.06 12.20
CA LYS A 687 -40.48 -8.49 11.80
C LYS A 687 -40.74 -9.93 12.21
N SER A 688 -39.84 -10.86 11.88
CA SER A 688 -39.96 -12.27 12.24
C SER A 688 -39.99 -12.50 13.75
N LEU A 689 -39.20 -11.76 14.53
CA LEU A 689 -39.23 -11.81 16.00
C LEU A 689 -40.56 -11.32 16.60
N GLY A 690 -41.33 -10.51 15.86
CA GLY A 690 -42.66 -10.06 16.25
C GLY A 690 -43.76 -11.11 16.07
N GLU A 691 -43.48 -12.24 15.42
CA GLU A 691 -44.45 -13.31 15.19
C GLU A 691 -44.63 -14.18 16.43
N LYS A 692 -45.88 -14.62 16.70
CA LYS A 692 -46.23 -15.37 17.94
C LYS A 692 -45.47 -16.70 18.10
N ALA A 693 -45.01 -17.30 17.02
CA ALA A 693 -44.31 -18.59 17.01
C ALA A 693 -42.79 -18.46 16.81
N ALA A 694 -42.24 -17.25 16.87
CA ALA A 694 -40.81 -17.02 16.63
C ALA A 694 -39.95 -17.76 17.66
N ASN A 695 -38.97 -18.52 17.18
CA ASN A 695 -37.92 -19.09 18.01
C ASN A 695 -36.69 -18.16 18.02
N PRO A 696 -36.40 -17.45 19.14
CA PRO A 696 -35.23 -16.59 19.28
C PRO A 696 -33.90 -17.24 18.91
N TYR A 697 -33.73 -18.52 19.26
CA TYR A 697 -32.46 -19.20 19.11
C TYR A 697 -32.14 -19.44 17.64
N ASP A 698 -33.15 -19.84 16.87
CA ASP A 698 -33.01 -20.10 15.43
C ASP A 698 -32.76 -18.80 14.67
N LEU A 699 -33.49 -17.74 14.98
CA LEU A 699 -33.41 -16.47 14.28
C LEU A 699 -32.10 -15.69 14.56
N ILE A 700 -31.50 -15.86 15.74
CA ILE A 700 -30.28 -15.12 16.11
C ILE A 700 -29.00 -15.95 15.90
N PHE A 701 -29.03 -17.27 16.16
CA PHE A 701 -27.82 -18.10 16.28
C PHE A 701 -27.72 -19.26 15.28
N VAL A 702 -28.80 -19.67 14.61
CA VAL A 702 -28.73 -20.72 13.58
C VAL A 702 -28.47 -20.04 12.22
N ASN A 703 -27.39 -20.47 11.55
CA ASN A 703 -26.85 -19.80 10.36
C ASN A 703 -27.88 -19.53 9.26
N LYS A 704 -27.82 -18.29 8.74
CA LYS A 704 -27.70 -18.03 7.31
C LYS A 704 -26.24 -17.75 6.99
#